data_AF-A0AA40KIJ6-F1
#
_entry.id   AF-A0AA40KIJ6-F1
#
_cell.length_a   1.000
_cell.length_b   1.000
_cell.length_c   1.000
_cell.angle_alpha   90.00
_cell.angle_beta   90.00
_cell.angle_gamma   90.00
#
_symmetry.space_group_name_H-M   'P 1'
#
loop_
_entity.id
_entity.type
_entity.pdbx_description
1 polymer ?
#
loop_
_entity_poly.entity_id
_entity_poly.type
_entity_poly.pdbx_seq_one_letter_code
_entity_poly.pdbx_strand_id
1 'polypeptide(L)'
;MSFESVFRGSTDHRYDPTSKDHDISLICNSRVAVMRGQVVTEQGIGIVGIRVSVDRDPRFGFTLTRADGWFDVLVNGGGAVTLQFQRSPFKPLTRTVFVPWNQIVVLPPVVMALNEEGESHKSNQPPSPAVGFPGISMGLFSEHGPCLEHDHELLRPIIVSTWMPEKVGGLPGKSLVFAESQIVQESIAIPGSNLHLMYQSSQAAGYLSTVRMQLTGSFIPKSLTHVHVHVEIEGSLHTKTYEADPNLTHTFAWNKRNVYKQKVYGIAQARISIGYQHSTCPTVIWETQTATLQGFDVDISDIGGWGLDIHHHYNFHEGILQKGDGTTMHFKQYPRTVKVVMGTGLQRSLVCQDCDGLAKDARLLTPVALTSGPDGSIYVGDFNLVRRITPEGNVYTVLTLSATQVAYEYYLCVSPADGHLYISDPEKHQILKALSLKNVQHPSLNIEPVVGSGERCIPGDESHCGDEGPAIRAKLAHPKGIAIAADKTMYIADGRNIRAVDPHGIIHTLVGHHGHHNHWSPAPCVGAIPAHQAQLQWPTGLTLSPLDGSLHFIDDRLVLKLTSDLKVRVVAGTPLHCTTSTNNNGNSNDSDLKKVNSTTAINTKKSDEVLGSVLAVSFSPTGELYIAESDSHRVNSIKIVDSSGKMSHFAGQQQERLRGQCECNNTTPSTKDLESCSCTDDTSSTETLLSSNAKFTAISALAVSPDGVLHVADQGSLHILALQPYLPNHDETGEFHIPFPPSNEVYVFNRYGQHIFTKDLTSGKTRYSFLYSKNTSFGKLSTVTDSAGNKIQFLRDYSSVVSSIENTQDHKSELKISAVGFLEKLSERGRAEIALAYDGSTGLLTSRSGVSELKDNDIQQCTIIIIIIMYYYIVYNSIYNCM
;
A
#
# COMPACT_ATOMS: atom_id res chain seq x y z
N MET A 1 -14.90 -3.64 -7.32
CA MET A 1 -15.16 -3.73 -8.77
C MET A 1 -13.89 -4.24 -9.42
N SER A 2 -13.92 -5.37 -10.13
CA SER A 2 -12.80 -5.72 -11.00
C SER A 2 -12.68 -4.67 -12.11
N PHE A 3 -11.46 -4.29 -12.49
CA PHE A 3 -11.20 -3.34 -13.59
C PHE A 3 -11.91 -3.73 -14.90
N GLU A 4 -12.20 -5.02 -15.10
CA GLU A 4 -13.06 -5.54 -16.19
C GLU A 4 -14.47 -4.94 -16.21
N SER A 5 -15.09 -4.74 -15.04
CA SER A 5 -16.46 -4.20 -14.95
C SER A 5 -16.53 -2.71 -15.30
N VAL A 6 -15.44 -1.97 -15.08
CA VAL A 6 -15.32 -0.55 -15.39
C VAL A 6 -15.30 -0.30 -16.91
N PHE A 7 -14.66 -1.18 -17.67
CA PHE A 7 -14.60 -1.07 -19.14
C PHE A 7 -15.80 -1.68 -19.86
N ARG A 8 -16.47 -2.70 -19.29
CA ARG A 8 -17.71 -3.25 -19.87
C ARG A 8 -18.94 -2.36 -19.67
N GLY A 9 -18.94 -1.49 -18.65
CA GLY A 9 -20.09 -0.63 -18.29
C GLY A 9 -20.11 0.77 -18.91
N SER A 10 -19.06 1.20 -19.62
CA SER A 10 -19.01 2.51 -20.27
C SER A 10 -19.87 2.51 -21.54
N THR A 11 -21.08 3.05 -21.43
CA THR A 11 -21.95 3.35 -22.58
C THR A 11 -21.66 4.71 -23.22
N ASP A 12 -20.62 5.42 -22.76
CA ASP A 12 -20.18 6.68 -23.36
C ASP A 12 -18.82 6.51 -24.05
N HIS A 13 -18.92 6.15 -25.33
CA HIS A 13 -17.91 6.16 -26.39
C HIS A 13 -16.59 5.33 -26.24
N ARG A 14 -16.59 4.21 -26.99
CA ARG A 14 -15.48 3.67 -27.80
C ARG A 14 -14.22 3.18 -27.04
N TYR A 15 -14.39 2.23 -26.14
CA TYR A 15 -13.52 1.05 -26.22
C TYR A 15 -14.10 0.21 -27.36
N ASP A 16 -13.44 0.17 -28.51
CA ASP A 16 -13.88 -0.67 -29.61
C ASP A 16 -13.35 -2.10 -29.37
N PRO A 17 -14.16 -3.05 -28.89
CA PRO A 17 -13.72 -4.43 -28.75
C PRO A 17 -13.64 -5.12 -30.12
N THR A 18 -13.95 -4.41 -31.23
CA THR A 18 -13.95 -4.98 -32.59
C THR A 18 -12.58 -4.92 -33.29
N SER A 19 -11.54 -4.44 -32.61
CA SER A 19 -10.15 -4.78 -32.98
C SER A 19 -9.96 -6.28 -32.75
N LYS A 20 -10.03 -7.06 -33.84
CA LYS A 20 -10.10 -8.52 -33.92
C LYS A 20 -8.96 -9.34 -33.26
N ASP A 21 -8.00 -8.70 -32.59
CA ASP A 21 -6.73 -9.34 -32.22
C ASP A 21 -6.41 -9.31 -30.71
N HIS A 22 -7.37 -9.07 -29.81
CA HIS A 22 -7.10 -9.09 -28.36
C HIS A 22 -7.46 -10.46 -27.77
N ASP A 23 -6.44 -11.23 -27.37
CA ASP A 23 -6.65 -12.44 -26.58
C ASP A 23 -6.78 -12.06 -25.10
N ILE A 24 -8.02 -11.80 -24.67
CA ILE A 24 -8.36 -11.41 -23.29
C ILE A 24 -7.91 -12.46 -22.27
N SER A 25 -7.63 -13.70 -22.69
CA SER A 25 -7.13 -14.77 -21.82
C SER A 25 -5.72 -14.51 -21.24
N LEU A 26 -4.97 -13.57 -21.82
CA LEU A 26 -3.62 -13.21 -21.36
C LEU A 26 -3.60 -12.19 -20.21
N ILE A 27 -4.73 -11.52 -19.95
CA ILE A 27 -4.87 -10.52 -18.90
C ILE A 27 -5.35 -11.22 -17.61
N CYS A 28 -4.55 -11.13 -16.55
CA CYS A 28 -4.86 -11.77 -15.28
C CYS A 28 -5.74 -10.84 -14.43
N ASN A 29 -6.98 -11.25 -14.15
CA ASN A 29 -8.00 -10.44 -13.45
C ASN A 29 -7.55 -9.86 -12.10
N SER A 30 -6.60 -10.48 -11.41
CA SER A 30 -6.07 -10.01 -10.12
C SER A 30 -4.96 -8.97 -10.23
N ARG A 31 -4.43 -8.72 -11.44
CA ARG A 31 -3.25 -7.86 -11.67
C ARG A 31 -3.49 -6.77 -12.71
N VAL A 32 -4.69 -6.67 -13.28
CA VAL A 32 -4.96 -5.77 -14.40
C VAL A 32 -4.76 -4.33 -13.97
N ALA A 33 -3.97 -3.59 -14.74
CA ALA A 33 -3.76 -2.17 -14.55
C ALA A 33 -4.10 -1.42 -15.84
N VAL A 34 -4.39 -0.12 -15.70
CA VAL A 34 -4.69 0.76 -16.82
C VAL A 34 -3.54 1.75 -16.96
N MET A 35 -2.93 1.82 -18.14
CA MET A 35 -2.00 2.88 -18.48
C MET A 35 -2.71 3.92 -19.35
N ARG A 36 -2.64 5.18 -18.94
CA ARG A 36 -3.23 6.32 -19.65
C ARG A 36 -2.16 7.35 -19.95
N GLY A 37 -2.16 7.94 -21.14
CA GLY A 37 -1.22 9.01 -21.46
C GLY A 37 -1.72 9.90 -22.59
N GLN A 38 -1.03 11.01 -22.78
CA GLN A 38 -1.28 11.94 -23.89
C GLN A 38 -0.04 11.99 -24.79
N VAL A 39 -0.23 11.81 -26.09
CA VAL A 39 0.83 11.97 -27.08
C VAL A 39 0.69 13.34 -27.74
N VAL A 40 1.75 14.13 -27.67
CA VAL A 40 1.76 15.53 -28.11
C VAL A 40 2.91 15.82 -29.07
N THR A 41 2.77 16.88 -29.86
CA THR A 41 3.87 17.49 -30.61
C THR A 41 4.78 18.27 -29.67
N GLU A 42 5.93 18.76 -30.17
CA GLU A 42 6.82 19.67 -29.42
C GLU A 42 6.12 20.96 -28.96
N GLN A 43 5.04 21.35 -29.63
CA GLN A 43 4.21 22.50 -29.28
C GLN A 43 3.12 22.17 -28.24
N GLY A 44 3.07 20.93 -27.75
CA GLY A 44 2.06 20.47 -26.77
C GLY A 44 0.69 20.13 -27.39
N ILE A 45 0.56 20.13 -28.71
CA ILE A 45 -0.71 19.80 -29.40
C ILE A 45 -0.86 18.28 -29.48
N GLY A 46 -2.01 17.75 -29.07
CA GLY A 46 -2.32 16.33 -29.12
C GLY A 46 -2.29 15.74 -30.53
N ILE A 47 -1.63 14.59 -30.70
CA ILE A 47 -1.50 13.92 -31.99
C ILE A 47 -2.53 12.79 -32.05
N VAL A 48 -3.47 12.89 -33.00
CA VAL A 48 -4.46 11.83 -33.27
C VAL A 48 -3.79 10.60 -33.89
N GLY A 49 -4.38 9.41 -33.73
CA GLY A 49 -4.08 8.15 -34.42
C GLY A 49 -2.65 7.61 -34.33
N ILE A 50 -1.90 7.93 -33.27
CA ILE A 50 -0.67 7.23 -32.92
C ILE A 50 -1.03 5.82 -32.46
N ARG A 51 -0.37 4.81 -33.04
CA ARG A 51 -0.49 3.42 -32.58
C ARG A 51 0.35 3.23 -31.33
N VAL A 52 -0.31 2.84 -30.24
CA VAL A 52 0.33 2.52 -28.96
C VAL A 52 0.15 1.03 -28.69
N SER A 53 1.25 0.30 -28.59
CA SER A 53 1.27 -1.16 -28.35
C SER A 53 2.26 -1.55 -27.27
N VAL A 54 2.07 -2.71 -26.64
CA VAL A 54 3.02 -3.27 -25.68
C VAL A 54 4.12 -4.02 -26.44
N ASP A 55 5.38 -3.67 -26.21
CA ASP A 55 6.54 -4.10 -27.03
C ASP A 55 6.82 -5.61 -26.98
N ARG A 56 6.71 -6.23 -25.80
CA ARG A 56 7.18 -7.60 -25.58
C ARG A 56 6.21 -8.71 -25.99
N ASP A 57 4.96 -8.38 -26.32
CA ASP A 57 3.99 -9.40 -26.67
C ASP A 57 2.86 -8.82 -27.55
N PRO A 58 2.84 -9.12 -28.86
CA PRO A 58 1.87 -8.56 -29.80
C PRO A 58 0.43 -9.01 -29.50
N ARG A 59 0.23 -10.02 -28.64
CA ARG A 59 -1.08 -10.54 -28.26
C ARG A 59 -1.84 -9.65 -27.27
N PHE A 60 -1.16 -8.68 -26.63
CA PHE A 60 -1.82 -7.67 -25.77
C PHE A 60 -2.58 -6.60 -26.56
N GLY A 61 -2.44 -6.56 -27.88
CA GLY A 61 -3.16 -5.61 -28.72
C GLY A 61 -2.52 -4.22 -28.80
N PHE A 62 -3.27 -3.27 -29.37
CA PHE A 62 -2.87 -1.88 -29.52
C PHE A 62 -4.07 -0.96 -29.39
N THR A 63 -3.81 0.30 -29.03
CA THR A 63 -4.79 1.39 -29.02
C THR A 63 -4.34 2.51 -29.97
N LEU A 64 -5.28 3.34 -30.41
CA LEU A 64 -5.01 4.52 -31.23
C LEU A 64 -5.33 5.78 -30.43
N THR A 65 -4.44 6.78 -30.48
CA THR A 65 -4.72 8.05 -29.80
C THR A 65 -5.94 8.77 -30.39
N ARG A 66 -6.72 9.39 -29.51
CA ARG A 66 -7.91 10.18 -29.84
C ARG A 66 -7.55 11.55 -30.42
N ALA A 67 -8.53 12.36 -30.78
CA ALA A 67 -8.33 13.69 -31.40
C ALA A 67 -7.50 14.65 -30.52
N ASP A 68 -7.58 14.49 -29.21
CA ASP A 68 -6.86 15.22 -28.18
C ASP A 68 -5.50 14.58 -27.81
N GLY A 69 -5.10 13.51 -28.51
CA GLY A 69 -3.85 12.79 -28.28
C GLY A 69 -3.89 11.77 -27.14
N TRP A 70 -5.02 11.59 -26.46
CA TRP A 70 -5.13 10.66 -25.34
C TRP A 70 -5.27 9.21 -25.78
N PHE A 71 -4.66 8.31 -25.02
CA PHE A 71 -4.81 6.87 -25.15
C PHE A 71 -4.99 6.21 -23.78
N ASP A 72 -5.64 5.05 -23.78
CA ASP A 72 -5.79 4.17 -22.62
C ASP A 72 -5.48 2.73 -23.09
N VAL A 73 -4.66 1.99 -22.35
CA VAL A 73 -4.29 0.59 -22.66
C VAL A 73 -4.29 -0.27 -21.39
N LEU A 74 -4.80 -1.50 -21.49
CA LEU A 74 -4.82 -2.48 -20.41
C LEU A 74 -3.54 -3.31 -20.41
N VAL A 75 -2.94 -3.47 -19.24
CA VAL A 75 -1.68 -4.22 -19.07
C VAL A 75 -1.73 -5.07 -17.79
N ASN A 76 -0.89 -6.11 -17.74
CA ASN A 76 -0.66 -6.81 -16.47
C ASN A 76 0.30 -5.98 -15.60
N GLY A 77 -0.14 -5.60 -14.42
CA GLY A 77 0.69 -4.92 -13.41
C GLY A 77 1.67 -5.87 -12.72
N GLY A 78 2.61 -5.28 -11.99
CA GLY A 78 3.63 -5.93 -11.14
C GLY A 78 5.07 -5.62 -11.52
N GLY A 79 5.29 -5.04 -12.70
CA GLY A 79 6.62 -4.79 -13.23
C GLY A 79 6.63 -3.68 -14.27
N ALA A 80 7.76 -3.52 -14.92
CA ALA A 80 7.93 -2.53 -15.97
C ALA A 80 7.28 -2.99 -17.28
N VAL A 81 6.44 -2.12 -17.85
CA VAL A 81 5.79 -2.31 -19.14
C VAL A 81 6.40 -1.33 -20.14
N THR A 82 6.84 -1.84 -21.29
CA THR A 82 7.37 -1.03 -22.39
C THR A 82 6.29 -0.80 -23.44
N LEU A 83 5.91 0.47 -23.63
CA LEU A 83 5.02 0.94 -24.67
C LEU A 83 5.80 1.39 -25.90
N GLN A 84 5.27 1.08 -27.07
CA GLN A 84 5.79 1.48 -28.37
C GLN A 84 4.79 2.42 -29.05
N PHE A 85 5.28 3.57 -29.53
CA PHE A 85 4.51 4.61 -30.21
C PHE A 85 4.94 4.67 -31.68
N GLN A 86 3.99 4.45 -32.58
CA GLN A 86 4.26 4.41 -34.02
C GLN A 86 3.19 5.16 -34.82
N ARG A 87 3.64 6.09 -35.67
CA ARG A 87 2.84 6.68 -36.76
C ARG A 87 3.74 7.46 -37.70
N SER A 88 3.64 7.24 -39.01
CA SER A 88 4.27 8.14 -39.98
C SER A 88 3.58 9.52 -39.95
N PRO A 89 4.31 10.65 -40.03
CA PRO A 89 5.75 10.82 -40.28
C PRO A 89 6.63 10.94 -39.02
N PHE A 90 6.18 10.51 -37.84
CA PHE A 90 6.93 10.63 -36.59
C PHE A 90 7.94 9.49 -36.38
N LYS A 91 9.02 9.78 -35.65
CA LYS A 91 10.02 8.77 -35.26
C LYS A 91 9.41 7.77 -34.28
N PRO A 92 9.55 6.45 -34.50
CA PRO A 92 9.13 5.46 -33.53
C PRO A 92 9.78 5.71 -32.16
N LEU A 93 8.99 5.67 -31.11
CA LEU A 93 9.45 5.94 -29.74
C LEU A 93 9.04 4.78 -28.84
N THR A 94 9.89 4.44 -27.87
CA THR A 94 9.56 3.49 -26.81
C THR A 94 9.69 4.15 -25.44
N ARG A 95 8.75 3.82 -24.54
CA ARG A 95 8.76 4.27 -23.15
C ARG A 95 8.45 3.10 -22.24
N THR A 96 9.33 2.88 -21.26
CA THR A 96 9.12 1.90 -20.20
C THR A 96 8.55 2.59 -18.98
N VAL A 97 7.60 1.98 -18.29
CA VAL A 97 6.94 2.54 -17.09
C VAL A 97 6.71 1.41 -16.10
N PHE A 98 6.97 1.65 -14.82
CA PHE A 98 6.60 0.70 -13.78
C PHE A 98 5.10 0.76 -13.51
N VAL A 99 4.43 -0.41 -13.56
CA VAL A 99 2.98 -0.50 -13.41
C VAL A 99 2.66 -1.39 -12.21
N PRO A 100 2.09 -0.86 -11.11
CA PRO A 100 1.65 -1.66 -9.97
C PRO A 100 0.36 -2.44 -10.27
N TRP A 101 0.00 -3.38 -9.37
CA TRP A 101 -1.22 -4.19 -9.50
C TRP A 101 -2.47 -3.34 -9.28
N ASN A 102 -3.49 -3.53 -10.11
CA ASN A 102 -4.83 -2.95 -9.91
C ASN A 102 -4.83 -1.42 -9.71
N GLN A 103 -4.01 -0.70 -10.47
CA GLN A 103 -3.96 0.76 -10.43
C GLN A 103 -4.10 1.39 -11.82
N ILE A 104 -4.50 2.66 -11.83
CA ILE A 104 -4.50 3.51 -13.01
C ILE A 104 -3.21 4.34 -12.98
N VAL A 105 -2.33 4.10 -13.93
CA VAL A 105 -1.06 4.82 -14.08
C VAL A 105 -1.20 5.86 -15.17
N VAL A 106 -0.93 7.12 -14.85
CA VAL A 106 -0.93 8.21 -15.83
C VAL A 106 0.48 8.59 -16.21
N LEU A 107 0.78 8.48 -17.50
CA LEU A 107 2.06 8.84 -18.07
C LEU A 107 2.13 10.36 -18.26
N PRO A 108 3.30 10.98 -17.99
CA PRO A 108 3.62 12.31 -18.50
C PRO A 108 3.41 12.42 -20.02
N PRO A 109 3.17 13.63 -20.54
CA PRO A 109 2.99 13.84 -21.97
C PRO A 109 4.15 13.27 -22.79
N VAL A 110 3.82 12.42 -23.76
CA VAL A 110 4.79 11.78 -24.66
C VAL A 110 4.96 12.70 -25.87
N VAL A 111 6.09 13.39 -25.94
CA VAL A 111 6.42 14.28 -27.07
C VAL A 111 6.99 13.46 -28.22
N MET A 112 6.39 13.57 -29.42
CA MET A 112 6.89 12.95 -30.64
C MET A 112 7.46 13.97 -31.62
N ALA A 113 8.65 13.68 -32.15
CA ALA A 113 9.33 14.46 -33.17
C ALA A 113 9.09 13.88 -34.58
N LEU A 114 9.14 14.74 -35.59
CA LEU A 114 9.02 14.36 -37.00
C LEU A 114 10.30 13.64 -37.47
N ASN A 115 10.16 12.73 -38.45
CA ASN A 115 11.31 12.17 -39.15
C ASN A 115 11.90 13.24 -40.07
N GLU A 116 13.07 13.77 -39.74
CA GLU A 116 13.86 14.55 -40.69
C GLU A 116 14.56 13.58 -41.67
N GLU A 117 14.22 13.68 -42.96
CA GLU A 117 14.93 12.94 -44.01
C GLU A 117 16.32 13.56 -44.20
N GLY A 118 17.39 12.92 -43.70
CA GLY A 118 18.74 13.25 -44.17
C GLY A 118 19.94 13.11 -43.24
N GLU A 119 19.81 12.78 -41.94
CA GLU A 119 21.01 12.65 -41.09
C GLU A 119 21.19 11.26 -40.48
N SER A 120 22.23 10.57 -40.99
CA SER A 120 22.81 9.40 -40.35
C SER A 120 23.57 9.80 -39.08
N HIS A 121 22.85 9.94 -37.96
CA HIS A 121 23.48 10.10 -36.65
C HIS A 121 23.37 8.82 -35.83
N LYS A 122 24.55 8.35 -35.38
CA LYS A 122 24.76 7.24 -34.45
C LYS A 122 23.79 7.37 -33.28
N SER A 123 22.96 6.35 -33.07
CA SER A 123 22.07 6.23 -31.91
C SER A 123 22.89 6.10 -30.62
N ASN A 124 23.32 7.23 -30.07
CA ASN A 124 23.74 7.39 -28.67
C ASN A 124 22.61 8.01 -27.84
N GLN A 125 21.34 7.77 -28.20
CA GLN A 125 20.24 8.06 -27.29
C GLN A 125 20.10 6.88 -26.33
N PRO A 126 20.22 7.10 -25.00
CA PRO A 126 20.06 6.03 -24.03
C PRO A 126 18.67 5.41 -24.15
N PRO A 127 18.47 4.14 -23.75
CA PRO A 127 17.13 3.64 -23.49
C PRO A 127 16.44 4.63 -22.54
N SER A 128 15.30 5.17 -22.98
CA SER A 128 14.53 6.15 -22.20
C SER A 128 14.42 5.67 -20.75
N PRO A 129 14.80 6.48 -19.74
CA PRO A 129 14.61 6.10 -18.34
C PRO A 129 13.14 5.73 -18.16
N ALA A 130 12.89 4.69 -17.38
CA ALA A 130 11.53 4.30 -17.07
C ALA A 130 10.81 5.55 -16.53
N VAL A 131 9.73 5.99 -17.19
CA VAL A 131 8.95 7.13 -16.71
C VAL A 131 8.13 6.63 -15.54
N GLY A 132 8.80 6.53 -14.41
CA GLY A 132 8.39 5.87 -13.18
C GLY A 132 9.39 6.27 -12.13
N PHE A 133 9.15 7.47 -11.58
CA PHE A 133 9.80 8.08 -10.44
C PHE A 133 11.25 8.59 -10.67
N PRO A 134 11.54 9.86 -10.30
CA PRO A 134 12.92 10.31 -10.17
C PRO A 134 13.53 9.64 -8.93
N GLY A 135 13.96 8.38 -9.09
CA GLY A 135 14.78 7.70 -8.09
C GLY A 135 16.18 8.31 -8.00
N ILE A 136 17.04 7.69 -7.19
CA ILE A 136 18.44 8.10 -6.98
C ILE A 136 19.20 8.22 -8.32
N SER A 137 18.79 7.48 -9.36
CA SER A 137 19.33 7.54 -10.73
C SER A 137 19.31 8.95 -11.35
N MET A 138 18.27 9.76 -11.08
CA MET A 138 18.22 11.15 -11.57
C MET A 138 19.23 12.07 -10.87
N GLY A 139 19.63 11.76 -9.62
CA GLY A 139 20.66 12.49 -8.88
C GLY A 139 22.08 11.94 -9.08
N LEU A 140 22.21 10.64 -9.36
CA LEU A 140 23.49 9.95 -9.59
C LEU A 140 24.19 10.38 -10.87
N PHE A 141 23.43 10.68 -11.93
CA PHE A 141 23.94 10.97 -13.27
C PHE A 141 23.56 12.38 -13.76
N SER A 142 23.02 13.23 -12.87
CA SER A 142 22.81 14.65 -13.16
C SER A 142 24.16 15.36 -13.21
N GLU A 143 24.37 16.25 -14.19
CA GLU A 143 25.55 17.12 -14.26
C GLU A 143 25.70 18.04 -13.02
N HIS A 144 24.63 18.15 -12.22
CA HIS A 144 24.60 18.93 -10.99
C HIS A 144 24.75 18.00 -9.77
N GLY A 145 25.81 18.23 -8.98
CA GLY A 145 26.14 17.48 -7.77
C GLY A 145 25.11 17.62 -6.62
N PRO A 146 25.38 16.98 -5.46
CA PRO A 146 24.41 16.89 -4.37
C PRO A 146 24.02 18.26 -3.82
N CYS A 147 22.73 18.44 -3.51
CA CYS A 147 22.24 19.69 -2.93
C CYS A 147 22.60 19.78 -1.45
N LEU A 148 23.72 20.43 -1.13
CA LEU A 148 24.24 20.48 0.24
C LEU A 148 23.37 21.30 1.20
N GLU A 149 22.61 22.28 0.71
CA GLU A 149 21.79 23.18 1.55
C GLU A 149 20.45 22.60 2.00
N HIS A 150 20.01 21.49 1.40
CA HIS A 150 18.75 20.87 1.79
C HIS A 150 18.87 20.13 3.13
N ASP A 151 17.99 20.48 4.06
CA ASP A 151 17.90 19.89 5.39
C ASP A 151 16.63 19.03 5.49
N HIS A 152 16.84 17.72 5.44
CA HIS A 152 15.78 16.70 5.50
C HIS A 152 15.07 16.63 6.86
N GLU A 153 15.62 17.20 7.93
CA GLU A 153 14.95 17.23 9.24
C GLU A 153 14.07 18.47 9.36
N LEU A 154 14.59 19.63 8.96
CA LEU A 154 13.86 20.89 9.02
C LEU A 154 12.69 20.94 8.02
N LEU A 155 12.87 20.35 6.83
CA LEU A 155 11.89 20.33 5.75
C LEU A 155 11.11 19.01 5.68
N ARG A 156 10.77 18.42 6.84
CA ARG A 156 9.94 17.22 6.90
C ARG A 156 8.45 17.57 6.92
N PRO A 157 7.65 17.17 5.92
CA PRO A 157 6.23 17.47 5.89
C PRO A 157 5.45 16.55 6.82
N ILE A 158 4.36 17.09 7.38
CA ILE A 158 3.43 16.35 8.22
C ILE A 158 2.11 16.21 7.47
N ILE A 159 1.72 14.96 7.19
CA ILE A 159 0.50 14.64 6.45
C ILE A 159 -0.47 13.96 7.40
N VAL A 160 -1.66 14.55 7.53
CA VAL A 160 -2.74 14.03 8.35
C VAL A 160 -3.96 13.83 7.47
N SER A 161 -4.35 12.58 7.30
CA SER A 161 -5.58 12.19 6.61
C SER A 161 -6.67 11.90 7.62
N THR A 162 -7.89 12.36 7.33
CA THR A 162 -9.08 12.04 8.11
C THR A 162 -9.80 10.90 7.42
N TRP A 163 -9.36 9.67 7.68
CA TRP A 163 -10.02 8.45 7.20
C TRP A 163 -10.22 7.54 8.41
N MET A 164 -11.44 7.04 8.61
CA MET A 164 -11.86 6.29 9.81
C MET A 164 -11.99 7.12 11.09
N PRO A 165 -13.13 7.79 11.31
CA PRO A 165 -13.47 8.17 12.67
C PRO A 165 -13.77 6.88 13.46
N GLU A 166 -12.91 6.55 14.42
CA GLU A 166 -13.09 5.44 15.33
C GLU A 166 -14.44 5.60 16.05
N LYS A 167 -15.45 4.83 15.62
CA LYS A 167 -16.85 4.82 16.12
C LYS A 167 -17.76 5.93 15.56
N VAL A 168 -18.07 5.85 14.27
CA VAL A 168 -19.27 6.49 13.72
C VAL A 168 -20.34 5.43 13.45
N GLY A 169 -21.56 5.71 13.90
CA GLY A 169 -22.72 4.82 13.82
C GLY A 169 -23.14 4.18 15.16
N GLY A 170 -24.35 3.61 15.21
CA GLY A 170 -24.69 2.63 16.26
C GLY A 170 -25.78 2.99 17.27
N LEU A 171 -26.62 4.01 17.04
CA LEU A 171 -27.82 4.23 17.87
C LEU A 171 -29.05 4.50 17.01
N PRO A 172 -29.78 3.45 16.56
CA PRO A 172 -31.06 3.64 15.89
C PRO A 172 -32.05 4.36 16.81
N GLY A 173 -32.89 5.21 16.24
CA GLY A 173 -33.87 6.00 16.97
C GLY A 173 -33.36 7.33 17.56
N LYS A 174 -32.08 7.67 17.37
CA LYS A 174 -31.50 8.95 17.84
C LYS A 174 -30.85 9.72 16.70
N SER A 175 -31.03 11.04 16.73
CA SER A 175 -30.27 11.99 15.92
C SER A 175 -28.99 12.37 16.65
N LEU A 176 -27.84 12.28 15.97
CA LEU A 176 -26.52 12.44 16.57
C LEU A 176 -25.63 13.32 15.71
N VAL A 177 -24.72 14.03 16.38
CA VAL A 177 -23.63 14.77 15.73
C VAL A 177 -22.32 14.22 16.24
N PHE A 178 -21.51 13.72 15.33
CA PHE A 178 -20.14 13.29 15.60
C PHE A 178 -19.22 14.49 15.38
N ALA A 179 -18.77 15.12 16.47
CA ALA A 179 -18.04 16.39 16.40
C ALA A 179 -16.67 16.24 15.72
N GLU A 180 -15.98 15.12 15.97
CA GLU A 180 -14.64 14.83 15.47
C GLU A 180 -14.63 14.65 13.94
N SER A 181 -15.64 13.98 13.41
CA SER A 181 -15.80 13.72 11.98
C SER A 181 -16.72 14.72 11.28
N GLN A 182 -17.39 15.60 12.03
CA GLN A 182 -18.39 16.53 11.51
C GLN A 182 -19.51 15.79 10.74
N ILE A 183 -19.88 14.60 11.21
CA ILE A 183 -20.94 13.78 10.61
C ILE A 183 -22.24 14.00 11.37
N VAL A 184 -23.34 14.18 10.63
CA VAL A 184 -24.70 14.22 11.17
C VAL A 184 -25.39 12.90 10.83
N GLN A 185 -25.98 12.28 11.85
CA GLN A 185 -26.81 11.10 11.72
C GLN A 185 -28.25 11.44 12.10
N GLU A 186 -29.19 11.07 11.24
CA GLU A 186 -30.62 11.23 11.49
C GLU A 186 -31.32 9.86 11.46
N SER A 187 -32.38 9.73 12.25
CA SER A 187 -33.15 8.50 12.35
C SER A 187 -34.66 8.77 12.27
N ILE A 188 -35.35 7.96 11.48
CA ILE A 188 -36.82 7.98 11.32
C ILE A 188 -37.35 6.57 11.57
N ALA A 189 -38.22 6.39 12.56
CA ALA A 189 -38.81 5.09 12.86
C ALA A 189 -39.84 4.69 11.80
N ILE A 190 -39.85 3.41 11.40
CA ILE A 190 -40.86 2.85 10.50
C ILE A 190 -42.07 2.41 11.33
N PRO A 191 -43.26 2.98 11.11
CA PRO A 191 -44.47 2.67 11.88
C PRO A 191 -44.83 1.17 11.88
N GLY A 192 -45.32 0.68 13.02
CA GLY A 192 -45.68 -0.74 13.20
C GLY A 192 -44.46 -1.69 13.27
N SER A 193 -43.24 -1.15 13.36
CA SER A 193 -42.01 -1.94 13.46
C SER A 193 -41.00 -1.29 14.41
N ASN A 194 -39.96 -2.06 14.77
CA ASN A 194 -38.82 -1.56 15.53
C ASN A 194 -37.67 -1.10 14.63
N LEU A 195 -37.88 -1.03 13.32
CA LEU A 195 -36.84 -0.69 12.35
C LEU A 195 -36.80 0.81 12.11
N HIS A 196 -35.61 1.30 11.77
CA HIS A 196 -35.36 2.72 11.54
C HIS A 196 -34.72 2.95 10.18
N LEU A 197 -35.19 4.00 9.50
CA LEU A 197 -34.47 4.62 8.40
C LEU A 197 -33.38 5.51 8.97
N MET A 198 -32.15 5.29 8.49
CA MET A 198 -30.95 5.98 8.95
C MET A 198 -30.37 6.83 7.82
N TYR A 199 -30.05 8.08 8.09
CA TYR A 199 -29.30 8.96 7.21
C TYR A 199 -27.97 9.33 7.87
N GLN A 200 -26.91 9.37 7.08
CA GLN A 200 -25.60 9.78 7.53
C GLN A 200 -24.95 10.70 6.50
N SER A 201 -24.53 11.89 6.93
CA SER A 201 -23.98 12.90 6.01
C SER A 201 -22.71 12.45 5.27
N SER A 202 -21.93 11.52 5.82
CA SER A 202 -20.72 11.00 5.16
C SER A 202 -20.98 10.23 3.87
N GLN A 203 -22.20 9.73 3.69
CA GLN A 203 -22.65 9.02 2.49
C GLN A 203 -23.04 9.98 1.35
N ALA A 204 -23.28 11.25 1.66
CA ALA A 204 -23.60 12.27 0.67
C ALA A 204 -22.38 12.60 -0.21
N ALA A 205 -22.65 12.99 -1.47
CA ALA A 205 -21.60 13.26 -2.45
C ALA A 205 -20.74 14.50 -2.12
N GLY A 206 -21.30 15.48 -1.40
CA GLY A 206 -20.57 16.66 -0.96
C GLY A 206 -19.73 16.48 0.30
N TYR A 207 -19.78 15.32 0.95
CA TYR A 207 -18.84 14.99 2.02
C TYR A 207 -17.53 14.50 1.39
N LEU A 208 -16.61 15.45 1.20
CA LEU A 208 -15.31 15.23 0.56
C LEU A 208 -14.33 14.57 1.53
N SER A 209 -13.41 13.79 0.97
CA SER A 209 -12.32 13.17 1.73
C SER A 209 -11.12 14.10 1.73
N THR A 210 -10.68 14.54 2.91
CA THR A 210 -9.66 15.58 3.05
C THR A 210 -8.33 15.06 3.59
N VAL A 211 -7.23 15.61 3.08
CA VAL A 211 -5.88 15.46 3.64
C VAL A 211 -5.33 16.84 3.97
N ARG A 212 -4.93 17.04 5.21
CA ARG A 212 -4.25 18.25 5.65
C ARG A 212 -2.74 18.01 5.68
N MET A 213 -2.01 18.92 5.07
CA MET A 213 -0.56 18.83 4.91
C MET A 213 0.07 20.08 5.51
N GLN A 214 1.00 19.90 6.43
CA GLN A 214 1.92 20.94 6.84
C GLN A 214 3.18 20.80 5.99
N LEU A 215 3.45 21.79 5.14
CA LEU A 215 4.51 21.75 4.14
C LEU A 215 5.83 22.30 4.70
N THR A 216 5.77 23.31 5.56
CA THR A 216 6.94 23.91 6.22
C THR A 216 6.71 24.11 7.72
N GLY A 217 7.78 24.06 8.49
CA GLY A 217 7.79 24.44 9.90
C GLY A 217 7.80 25.95 10.11
N SER A 218 7.94 26.38 11.36
CA SER A 218 8.08 27.80 11.72
C SER A 218 9.42 28.42 11.28
N PHE A 219 10.41 27.57 10.99
CA PHE A 219 11.72 27.98 10.49
C PHE A 219 11.95 27.31 9.12
N ILE A 220 12.41 28.09 8.15
CA ILE A 220 12.77 27.63 6.82
C ILE A 220 14.19 28.06 6.44
N PRO A 221 14.94 27.28 5.63
CA PRO A 221 16.22 27.71 5.10
C PRO A 221 16.07 28.96 4.23
N LYS A 222 17.01 29.90 4.32
CA LYS A 222 17.02 31.13 3.48
C LYS A 222 17.16 30.84 1.99
N SER A 223 17.71 29.69 1.65
CA SER A 223 17.88 29.20 0.28
C SER A 223 16.58 28.70 -0.35
N LEU A 224 15.55 28.38 0.45
CA LEU A 224 14.30 27.82 -0.06
C LEU A 224 13.52 28.91 -0.81
N THR A 225 13.12 28.62 -2.05
CA THR A 225 12.41 29.58 -2.91
C THR A 225 10.97 29.17 -3.17
N HIS A 226 10.74 27.89 -3.48
CA HIS A 226 9.43 27.35 -3.80
C HIS A 226 9.19 26.00 -3.12
N VAL A 227 7.91 25.73 -2.86
CA VAL A 227 7.41 24.45 -2.35
C VAL A 227 6.36 23.93 -3.32
N HIS A 228 6.56 22.72 -3.82
CA HIS A 228 5.66 22.05 -4.77
C HIS A 228 4.88 20.94 -4.05
N VAL A 229 3.60 20.81 -4.38
CA VAL A 229 2.71 19.77 -3.86
C VAL A 229 2.11 19.01 -5.02
N HIS A 230 2.36 17.71 -5.06
CA HIS A 230 1.77 16.77 -6.01
C HIS A 230 0.92 15.75 -5.25
N VAL A 231 -0.35 15.60 -5.62
CA VAL A 231 -1.25 14.58 -5.08
C VAL A 231 -1.75 13.71 -6.21
N GLU A 232 -1.39 12.43 -6.19
CA GLU A 232 -1.83 11.42 -7.13
C GLU A 232 -2.83 10.48 -6.46
N ILE A 233 -4.04 10.38 -7.02
CA ILE A 233 -5.10 9.50 -6.53
C ILE A 233 -5.98 9.03 -7.69
N GLU A 234 -6.17 7.71 -7.83
CA GLU A 234 -7.11 7.10 -8.79
C GLU A 234 -6.93 7.62 -10.24
N GLY A 235 -5.68 7.80 -10.64
CA GLY A 235 -5.27 8.33 -11.95
C GLY A 235 -5.40 9.85 -12.12
N SER A 236 -5.78 10.60 -11.08
CA SER A 236 -5.79 12.06 -11.10
C SER A 236 -4.52 12.60 -10.44
N LEU A 237 -3.83 13.52 -11.12
CA LEU A 237 -2.68 14.26 -10.57
C LEU A 237 -3.09 15.72 -10.30
N HIS A 238 -3.01 16.14 -9.04
CA HIS A 238 -3.20 17.52 -8.63
C HIS A 238 -1.85 18.15 -8.31
N THR A 239 -1.56 19.31 -8.90
CA THR A 239 -0.30 20.02 -8.70
C THR A 239 -0.55 21.44 -8.20
N LYS A 240 0.22 21.86 -7.20
CA LYS A 240 0.20 23.23 -6.66
C LYS A 240 1.62 23.65 -6.31
N THR A 241 1.96 24.92 -6.59
CA THR A 241 3.26 25.50 -6.22
C THR A 241 3.02 26.73 -5.36
N TYR A 242 3.86 26.89 -4.34
CA TYR A 242 3.84 27.98 -3.38
C TYR A 242 5.21 28.65 -3.32
N GLU A 243 5.23 29.94 -3.02
CA GLU A 243 6.46 30.61 -2.59
C GLU A 243 6.83 30.16 -1.16
N ALA A 244 8.12 30.16 -0.85
CA ALA A 244 8.61 29.70 0.44
C ALA A 244 8.19 30.65 1.59
N ASP A 245 7.37 30.14 2.51
CA ASP A 245 6.89 30.85 3.70
C ASP A 245 6.88 29.90 4.90
N PRO A 246 7.23 30.33 6.14
CA PRO A 246 7.03 29.54 7.36
C PRO A 246 5.56 29.16 7.60
N ASN A 247 5.37 27.97 8.21
CA ASN A 247 4.06 27.41 8.57
C ASN A 247 3.08 27.26 7.39
N LEU A 248 3.59 27.01 6.19
CA LEU A 248 2.80 26.80 5.01
C LEU A 248 1.98 25.51 5.17
N THR A 249 0.67 25.59 4.93
CA THR A 249 -0.24 24.43 4.98
C THR A 249 -1.07 24.34 3.71
N HIS A 250 -1.35 23.10 3.29
CA HIS A 250 -2.24 22.81 2.17
C HIS A 250 -3.27 21.77 2.58
N THR A 251 -4.53 21.97 2.20
CA THR A 251 -5.59 20.98 2.38
C THR A 251 -6.07 20.52 1.02
N PHE A 252 -5.92 19.23 0.75
CA PHE A 252 -6.44 18.59 -0.44
C PHE A 252 -7.82 17.98 -0.14
N ALA A 253 -8.81 18.25 -0.99
CA ALA A 253 -10.16 17.70 -0.87
C ALA A 253 -10.50 16.86 -2.10
N TRP A 254 -10.78 15.57 -1.89
CA TRP A 254 -11.10 14.62 -2.95
C TRP A 254 -12.60 14.34 -3.02
N ASN A 255 -13.14 14.39 -4.25
CA ASN A 255 -14.56 14.15 -4.55
C ASN A 255 -14.92 12.66 -4.72
N LYS A 256 -14.04 11.75 -4.28
CA LYS A 256 -14.26 10.29 -4.31
C LYS A 256 -14.47 9.73 -5.73
N ARG A 257 -13.95 10.42 -6.75
CA ARG A 257 -14.04 10.00 -8.16
C ARG A 257 -12.66 9.81 -8.78
N ASN A 258 -12.58 8.88 -9.72
CA ASN A 258 -11.37 8.62 -10.51
C ASN A 258 -11.23 9.61 -11.68
N VAL A 259 -10.15 9.48 -12.46
CA VAL A 259 -9.88 10.30 -13.66
C VAL A 259 -11.00 10.24 -14.72
N TYR A 260 -11.79 9.16 -14.75
CA TYR A 260 -12.96 9.00 -15.63
C TYR A 260 -14.26 9.53 -15.03
N LYS A 261 -14.19 10.27 -13.92
CA LYS A 261 -15.32 10.81 -13.16
C LYS A 261 -16.27 9.74 -12.59
N GLN A 262 -15.84 8.48 -12.50
CA GLN A 262 -16.61 7.39 -11.92
C GLN A 262 -16.43 7.37 -10.40
N LYS A 263 -17.43 6.88 -9.67
CA LYS A 263 -17.38 6.75 -8.20
C LYS A 263 -16.37 5.66 -7.82
N VAL A 264 -15.49 5.99 -6.87
CA VAL A 264 -14.56 5.03 -6.25
C VAL A 264 -15.15 4.61 -4.92
N TYR A 265 -15.35 3.31 -4.72
CA TYR A 265 -15.99 2.77 -3.51
C TYR A 265 -14.97 2.21 -2.53
N GLY A 266 -15.23 2.31 -1.23
CA GLY A 266 -14.37 1.72 -0.19
C GLY A 266 -13.24 2.65 0.24
N ILE A 267 -11.99 2.24 0.03
CA ILE A 267 -10.79 3.03 0.38
C ILE A 267 -9.92 3.24 -0.85
N ALA A 268 -9.26 4.39 -0.93
CA ALA A 268 -8.30 4.72 -1.97
C ALA A 268 -7.00 5.18 -1.32
N GLN A 269 -5.87 4.89 -1.96
CA GLN A 269 -4.56 5.37 -1.52
C GLN A 269 -4.15 6.58 -2.36
N ALA A 270 -3.91 7.70 -1.68
CA ALA A 270 -3.31 8.88 -2.27
C ALA A 270 -1.80 8.83 -2.06
N ARG A 271 -1.06 9.09 -3.13
CA ARG A 271 0.38 9.30 -3.09
C ARG A 271 0.64 10.80 -3.11
N ILE A 272 1.30 11.31 -2.09
CA ILE A 272 1.53 12.74 -1.90
C ILE A 272 3.04 12.99 -1.97
N SER A 273 3.48 13.80 -2.92
CA SER A 273 4.89 14.18 -3.09
C SER A 273 5.05 15.67 -2.84
N ILE A 274 5.91 16.04 -1.92
CA ILE A 274 6.21 17.42 -1.56
C ILE A 274 7.64 17.73 -1.99
N GLY A 275 7.79 18.75 -2.83
CA GLY A 275 9.03 19.12 -3.48
C GLY A 275 9.59 20.43 -2.93
N TYR A 276 10.87 20.46 -2.57
CA TYR A 276 11.55 21.66 -2.08
C TYR A 276 12.56 22.16 -3.13
N GLN A 277 12.41 23.41 -3.56
CA GLN A 277 13.29 24.04 -4.55
C GLN A 277 14.14 25.14 -3.89
N HIS A 278 15.45 25.02 -4.04
CA HIS A 278 16.43 25.96 -3.48
C HIS A 278 16.99 26.88 -4.58
N SER A 279 17.44 28.09 -4.21
CA SER A 279 18.07 29.03 -5.15
C SER A 279 19.40 28.52 -5.72
N THR A 280 20.08 27.65 -4.97
CA THR A 280 21.42 27.13 -5.25
C THR A 280 21.40 25.79 -6.00
N CYS A 281 20.25 25.10 -6.04
CA CYS A 281 20.10 23.77 -6.64
C CYS A 281 18.96 23.81 -7.67
N PRO A 282 19.21 23.51 -8.95
CA PRO A 282 18.16 23.55 -9.98
C PRO A 282 17.15 22.40 -9.84
N THR A 283 17.54 21.31 -9.17
CA THR A 283 16.70 20.11 -8.99
C THR A 283 15.80 20.23 -7.77
N VAL A 284 14.51 19.94 -7.94
CA VAL A 284 13.55 19.85 -6.84
C VAL A 284 13.76 18.55 -6.06
N ILE A 285 13.87 18.65 -4.73
CA ILE A 285 14.05 17.48 -3.85
C ILE A 285 12.67 17.06 -3.36
N TRP A 286 12.29 15.82 -3.69
CA TRP A 286 10.96 15.29 -3.42
C TRP A 286 10.95 14.36 -2.21
N GLU A 287 10.03 14.60 -1.28
CA GLU A 287 9.63 13.65 -0.26
C GLU A 287 8.24 13.10 -0.59
N THR A 288 8.13 11.77 -0.68
CA THR A 288 6.86 11.10 -1.01
C THR A 288 6.34 10.31 0.19
N GLN A 289 5.07 10.50 0.51
CA GLN A 289 4.33 9.76 1.53
C GLN A 289 3.00 9.27 0.97
N THR A 290 2.37 8.34 1.68
CA THR A 290 1.06 7.79 1.32
C THR A 290 0.02 8.16 2.37
N ALA A 291 -1.19 8.46 1.91
CA ALA A 291 -2.33 8.74 2.76
C ALA A 291 -3.53 7.94 2.29
N THR A 292 -4.22 7.26 3.20
CA THR A 292 -5.44 6.56 2.85
C THR A 292 -6.62 7.53 2.94
N LEU A 293 -7.54 7.43 1.99
CA LEU A 293 -8.74 8.25 1.89
C LEU A 293 -9.98 7.36 1.75
N GLN A 294 -11.08 7.77 2.35
CA GLN A 294 -12.37 7.09 2.21
C GLN A 294 -12.98 7.39 0.84
N GLY A 295 -13.47 6.38 0.14
CA GLY A 295 -14.27 6.50 -1.07
C GLY A 295 -15.76 6.69 -0.77
N PHE A 296 -16.61 6.37 -1.74
CA PHE A 296 -18.04 6.24 -1.55
C PHE A 296 -18.40 4.97 -0.80
N ASP A 297 -19.41 5.06 0.06
CA ASP A 297 -20.10 3.90 0.57
C ASP A 297 -21.10 3.37 -0.47
N VAL A 298 -21.45 2.08 -0.38
CA VAL A 298 -22.48 1.50 -1.25
C VAL A 298 -23.83 1.86 -0.66
N ASP A 299 -24.75 2.37 -1.48
CA ASP A 299 -26.11 2.62 -1.04
C ASP A 299 -26.85 1.28 -0.92
N ILE A 300 -26.96 0.80 0.32
CA ILE A 300 -27.37 -0.58 0.64
C ILE A 300 -28.86 -0.78 0.39
N SER A 301 -29.69 0.12 0.91
CA SER A 301 -31.16 0.02 0.83
C SER A 301 -31.76 0.80 -0.33
N ASP A 302 -31.05 1.81 -0.86
CA ASP A 302 -31.49 2.62 -2.00
C ASP A 302 -32.87 3.26 -1.78
N ILE A 303 -33.03 3.92 -0.62
CA ILE A 303 -34.26 4.62 -0.19
C ILE A 303 -34.00 6.13 -0.19
N GLY A 304 -33.58 6.67 -1.33
CA GLY A 304 -33.39 8.10 -1.51
C GLY A 304 -32.28 8.71 -0.64
N GLY A 305 -31.15 8.01 -0.48
CA GLY A 305 -30.04 8.40 0.40
C GLY A 305 -30.21 7.97 1.87
N TRP A 306 -31.24 7.18 2.19
CA TRP A 306 -31.46 6.58 3.51
C TRP A 306 -31.24 5.06 3.47
N GLY A 307 -30.63 4.54 4.53
CA GLY A 307 -30.43 3.11 4.80
C GLY A 307 -31.45 2.56 5.79
N LEU A 308 -31.55 1.23 5.88
CA LEU A 308 -32.31 0.54 6.93
C LEU A 308 -31.31 0.05 7.97
N ASP A 309 -31.53 0.34 9.25
CA ASP A 309 -30.60 0.05 10.36
C ASP A 309 -30.05 -1.39 10.38
N ILE A 310 -30.90 -2.39 10.12
CA ILE A 310 -30.55 -3.82 10.10
C ILE A 310 -30.04 -4.34 8.74
N HIS A 311 -30.07 -3.52 7.69
CA HIS A 311 -29.68 -3.94 6.34
C HIS A 311 -28.22 -3.62 6.09
N HIS A 312 -27.44 -4.61 5.67
CA HIS A 312 -25.97 -4.53 5.63
C HIS A 312 -25.47 -4.87 4.23
N HIS A 313 -24.23 -4.52 3.94
CA HIS A 313 -23.57 -4.86 2.68
C HIS A 313 -22.14 -5.29 2.95
N TYR A 314 -21.72 -6.36 2.29
CA TYR A 314 -20.35 -6.84 2.38
C TYR A 314 -19.63 -6.69 1.04
N ASN A 315 -18.68 -5.77 0.98
CA ASN A 315 -17.76 -5.65 -0.14
C ASN A 315 -16.59 -6.62 0.07
N PHE A 316 -16.71 -7.81 -0.53
CA PHE A 316 -15.71 -8.89 -0.41
C PHE A 316 -14.38 -8.59 -1.12
N HIS A 317 -14.34 -7.67 -2.10
CA HIS A 317 -13.09 -7.29 -2.77
C HIS A 317 -12.19 -6.45 -1.84
N GLU A 318 -12.80 -5.51 -1.12
CA GLU A 318 -12.07 -4.66 -0.16
C GLU A 318 -12.06 -5.20 1.27
N GLY A 319 -12.86 -6.23 1.55
CA GLY A 319 -13.04 -6.75 2.90
C GLY A 319 -13.71 -5.71 3.81
N ILE A 320 -14.73 -5.02 3.32
CA ILE A 320 -15.45 -3.98 4.07
C ILE A 320 -16.88 -4.43 4.31
N LEU A 321 -17.27 -4.53 5.59
CA LEU A 321 -18.67 -4.71 5.99
C LEU A 321 -19.25 -3.35 6.38
N GLN A 322 -20.19 -2.88 5.57
CA GLN A 322 -20.99 -1.67 5.81
C GLN A 322 -22.30 -2.09 6.46
N LYS A 323 -22.53 -1.63 7.70
CA LYS A 323 -23.77 -1.89 8.42
C LYS A 323 -24.76 -0.77 8.19
N GLY A 324 -26.03 -1.08 8.38
CA GLY A 324 -27.15 -0.18 8.13
C GLY A 324 -27.29 0.91 9.19
N ASP A 325 -26.67 0.69 10.35
CA ASP A 325 -26.55 1.66 11.45
C ASP A 325 -25.44 2.69 11.23
N GLY A 326 -24.79 2.69 10.06
CA GLY A 326 -23.72 3.61 9.70
C GLY A 326 -22.31 3.12 10.04
N THR A 327 -22.19 2.03 10.82
CA THR A 327 -20.88 1.50 11.21
C THR A 327 -20.20 0.75 10.06
N THR A 328 -18.89 0.92 9.91
CA THR A 328 -18.09 0.23 8.89
C THR A 328 -16.97 -0.57 9.53
N MET A 329 -16.82 -1.83 9.15
CA MET A 329 -15.74 -2.71 9.61
C MET A 329 -14.83 -3.05 8.45
N HIS A 330 -13.52 -2.83 8.63
CA HIS A 330 -12.51 -3.02 7.61
C HIS A 330 -11.63 -4.22 7.96
N PHE A 331 -11.94 -5.37 7.39
CA PHE A 331 -11.26 -6.62 7.76
C PHE A 331 -9.77 -6.61 7.44
N LYS A 332 -9.37 -5.88 6.39
CA LYS A 332 -7.96 -5.68 6.03
C LYS A 332 -7.14 -4.91 7.08
N GLN A 333 -7.76 -4.27 8.07
CA GLN A 333 -7.05 -3.56 9.15
C GLN A 333 -6.89 -4.40 10.43
N TYR A 334 -7.56 -5.56 10.52
CA TYR A 334 -7.32 -6.47 11.64
C TYR A 334 -5.91 -7.09 11.56
N PRO A 335 -5.37 -7.56 12.70
CA PRO A 335 -4.12 -8.32 12.73
C PRO A 335 -4.13 -9.43 11.69
N ARG A 336 -2.99 -9.61 11.01
CA ARG A 336 -2.86 -10.59 9.92
C ARG A 336 -3.03 -12.01 10.44
N THR A 337 -3.54 -12.90 9.60
CA THR A 337 -3.52 -14.34 9.87
C THR A 337 -2.24 -14.94 9.32
N VAL A 338 -1.69 -15.91 10.05
CA VAL A 338 -0.47 -16.63 9.67
C VAL A 338 -0.87 -17.94 8.99
N LYS A 339 -0.41 -18.11 7.75
CA LYS A 339 -0.61 -19.33 6.97
C LYS A 339 0.74 -19.91 6.55
N VAL A 340 0.92 -21.21 6.68
CA VAL A 340 2.08 -21.90 6.10
C VAL A 340 1.89 -22.00 4.58
N VAL A 341 2.83 -21.41 3.82
CA VAL A 341 2.84 -21.49 2.34
C VAL A 341 3.64 -22.70 1.88
N MET A 342 4.77 -22.96 2.54
CA MET A 342 5.71 -24.02 2.19
C MET A 342 6.47 -24.49 3.43
N GLY A 343 6.84 -25.76 3.47
CA GLY A 343 7.55 -26.37 4.58
C GLY A 343 6.65 -27.22 5.46
N THR A 344 7.19 -28.35 5.94
CA THR A 344 6.47 -29.29 6.80
C THR A 344 7.12 -29.40 8.19
N GLY A 345 8.08 -28.53 8.52
CA GLY A 345 8.92 -28.63 9.72
C GLY A 345 9.98 -29.74 9.68
N LEU A 346 10.03 -30.54 8.61
CA LEU A 346 11.01 -31.61 8.43
C LEU A 346 12.03 -31.22 7.37
N GLN A 347 13.30 -31.48 7.67
CA GLN A 347 14.42 -31.20 6.78
C GLN A 347 14.44 -32.16 5.58
N ARG A 348 14.66 -31.64 4.37
CA ARG A 348 14.89 -32.47 3.17
C ARG A 348 16.35 -32.91 3.04
N SER A 349 16.60 -33.89 2.18
CA SER A 349 17.97 -34.27 1.76
C SER A 349 18.60 -33.19 0.86
N LEU A 350 19.94 -33.14 0.87
CA LEU A 350 20.72 -32.21 0.05
C LEU A 350 20.46 -32.39 -1.46
N VAL A 351 20.47 -33.64 -1.92
CA VAL A 351 20.03 -34.03 -3.27
C VAL A 351 18.54 -34.32 -3.20
N CYS A 352 17.74 -33.56 -3.95
CA CYS A 352 16.29 -33.71 -3.97
C CYS A 352 15.82 -34.00 -5.39
N GLN A 353 15.37 -35.24 -5.63
CA GLN A 353 14.88 -35.67 -6.94
C GLN A 353 13.40 -35.33 -7.15
N ASP A 354 12.60 -35.33 -6.08
CA ASP A 354 11.14 -35.07 -6.10
C ASP A 354 10.77 -33.78 -5.33
N CYS A 355 11.51 -32.69 -5.56
CA CYS A 355 11.27 -31.42 -4.87
C CYS A 355 10.21 -30.51 -5.52
N ASP A 356 9.76 -30.87 -6.72
CA ASP A 356 8.76 -30.14 -7.48
C ASP A 356 7.36 -30.74 -7.24
N GLY A 357 6.33 -29.90 -7.16
CA GLY A 357 4.98 -30.35 -6.80
C GLY A 357 4.18 -29.27 -6.07
N LEU A 358 3.38 -29.66 -5.08
CA LEU A 358 2.60 -28.72 -4.28
C LEU A 358 3.42 -28.13 -3.13
N ALA A 359 3.30 -26.82 -2.89
CA ALA A 359 4.08 -26.11 -1.87
C ALA A 359 3.84 -26.63 -0.45
N LYS A 360 2.60 -26.99 -0.13
CA LYS A 360 2.20 -27.52 1.18
C LYS A 360 2.93 -28.82 1.57
N ASP A 361 3.31 -29.63 0.57
CA ASP A 361 3.94 -30.95 0.79
C ASP A 361 5.47 -30.86 0.70
N ALA A 362 5.99 -29.72 0.24
CA ALA A 362 7.41 -29.52 -0.02
C ALA A 362 8.19 -29.28 1.28
N ARG A 363 9.23 -30.10 1.49
CA ARG A 363 10.18 -29.95 2.59
C ARG A 363 11.25 -28.90 2.28
N LEU A 364 11.75 -28.23 3.31
CA LEU A 364 12.82 -27.22 3.24
C LEU A 364 14.10 -27.77 3.86
N LEU A 365 15.25 -27.22 3.48
CA LEU A 365 16.55 -27.55 4.05
C LEU A 365 16.98 -26.46 5.03
N THR A 366 17.23 -25.25 4.52
CA THR A 366 17.46 -24.04 5.31
C THR A 366 17.09 -22.83 4.43
N PRO A 367 15.91 -22.21 4.60
CA PRO A 367 15.55 -21.03 3.83
C PRO A 367 16.39 -19.84 4.29
N VAL A 368 17.23 -19.29 3.41
CA VAL A 368 18.16 -18.18 3.70
C VAL A 368 17.77 -16.88 3.01
N ALA A 369 17.08 -16.96 1.87
CA ALA A 369 16.73 -15.80 1.07
C ALA A 369 15.29 -15.90 0.53
N LEU A 370 14.67 -14.74 0.34
CA LEU A 370 13.29 -14.65 -0.12
C LEU A 370 13.11 -13.40 -0.99
N THR A 371 12.42 -13.53 -2.13
CA THR A 371 12.06 -12.38 -2.97
C THR A 371 10.76 -12.64 -3.72
N SER A 372 10.01 -11.59 -4.03
CA SER A 372 8.75 -11.68 -4.78
C SER A 372 8.94 -11.30 -6.24
N GLY A 373 8.27 -12.01 -7.13
CA GLY A 373 8.21 -11.71 -8.56
C GLY A 373 7.04 -10.79 -8.92
N PRO A 374 7.14 -10.06 -10.06
CA PRO A 374 6.04 -9.24 -10.62
C PRO A 374 4.71 -9.96 -10.78
N ASP A 375 4.76 -11.28 -10.97
CA ASP A 375 3.60 -12.13 -11.20
C ASP A 375 2.95 -12.64 -9.91
N GLY A 376 3.52 -12.31 -8.75
CA GLY A 376 3.10 -12.79 -7.43
C GLY A 376 3.77 -14.10 -7.00
N SER A 377 4.67 -14.65 -7.82
CA SER A 377 5.48 -15.81 -7.42
C SER A 377 6.44 -15.43 -6.29
N ILE A 378 6.76 -16.40 -5.44
CA ILE A 378 7.78 -16.24 -4.39
C ILE A 378 8.99 -17.11 -4.73
N TYR A 379 10.18 -16.52 -4.74
CA TYR A 379 11.43 -17.23 -4.94
C TYR A 379 12.10 -17.43 -3.59
N VAL A 380 12.34 -18.69 -3.25
CA VAL A 380 12.91 -19.16 -2.00
C VAL A 380 14.32 -19.66 -2.27
N GLY A 381 15.30 -19.03 -1.64
CA GLY A 381 16.66 -19.55 -1.53
C GLY A 381 16.72 -20.57 -0.40
N ASP A 382 16.52 -21.84 -0.74
CA ASP A 382 16.53 -22.94 0.21
C ASP A 382 17.87 -23.67 0.17
N PHE A 383 18.86 -23.09 0.83
CA PHE A 383 20.24 -23.56 0.84
C PHE A 383 20.78 -23.73 -0.60
N ASN A 384 21.01 -24.96 -1.05
CA ASN A 384 21.53 -25.28 -2.37
C ASN A 384 20.49 -25.20 -3.51
N LEU A 385 19.19 -25.07 -3.22
CA LEU A 385 18.16 -24.97 -4.25
C LEU A 385 17.51 -23.60 -4.21
N VAL A 386 17.36 -22.97 -5.38
CA VAL A 386 16.49 -21.81 -5.53
C VAL A 386 15.19 -22.28 -6.16
N ARG A 387 14.10 -22.15 -5.41
CA ARG A 387 12.78 -22.68 -5.77
C ARG A 387 11.78 -21.55 -5.96
N ARG A 388 10.90 -21.70 -6.95
CA ARG A 388 9.82 -20.76 -7.23
C ARG A 388 8.48 -21.36 -6.82
N ILE A 389 7.76 -20.65 -5.97
CA ILE A 389 6.38 -20.91 -5.58
C ILE A 389 5.49 -20.06 -6.48
N THR A 390 4.60 -20.67 -7.25
CA THR A 390 3.61 -19.94 -8.07
C THR A 390 2.42 -19.47 -7.23
N PRO A 391 1.67 -18.44 -7.66
CA PRO A 391 0.43 -18.02 -6.99
C PRO A 391 -0.59 -19.14 -6.79
N GLU A 392 -0.59 -20.15 -7.68
CA GLU A 392 -1.44 -21.34 -7.60
C GLU A 392 -0.97 -22.37 -6.54
N GLY A 393 0.18 -22.16 -5.92
CA GLY A 393 0.72 -23.04 -4.87
C GLY A 393 1.57 -24.21 -5.39
N ASN A 394 2.07 -24.13 -6.63
CA ASN A 394 3.02 -25.12 -7.16
C ASN A 394 4.46 -24.66 -6.95
N VAL A 395 5.38 -25.61 -6.83
CA VAL A 395 6.81 -25.38 -6.61
C VAL A 395 7.62 -25.99 -7.74
N TYR A 396 8.57 -25.21 -8.24
CA TYR A 396 9.53 -25.64 -9.25
C TYR A 396 10.95 -25.22 -8.86
N THR A 397 11.92 -26.09 -9.11
CA THR A 397 13.34 -25.79 -8.92
C THR A 397 13.87 -24.96 -10.09
N VAL A 398 14.36 -23.76 -9.81
CA VAL A 398 14.89 -22.82 -10.82
C VAL A 398 16.41 -22.94 -10.94
N LEU A 399 17.11 -23.09 -9.80
CA LEU A 399 18.57 -23.21 -9.77
C LEU A 399 19.02 -24.24 -8.75
N THR A 400 20.14 -24.89 -9.07
CA THR A 400 20.89 -25.73 -8.14
C THR A 400 22.30 -25.19 -7.99
N LEU A 401 22.64 -24.74 -6.78
CA LEU A 401 23.95 -24.23 -6.38
C LEU A 401 24.80 -25.37 -5.79
N SER A 402 26.12 -25.27 -5.88
CA SER A 402 27.00 -26.23 -5.22
C SER A 402 26.98 -26.03 -3.71
N ALA A 403 27.15 -27.11 -2.94
CA ALA A 403 27.18 -27.05 -1.48
C ALA A 403 28.31 -26.15 -0.94
N THR A 404 29.40 -26.00 -1.69
CA THR A 404 30.52 -25.13 -1.32
C THR A 404 30.21 -23.65 -1.53
N GLN A 405 29.37 -23.28 -2.50
CA GLN A 405 28.97 -21.90 -2.76
C GLN A 405 28.05 -21.34 -1.66
N VAL A 406 27.26 -22.20 -1.02
CA VAL A 406 26.24 -21.79 -0.03
C VAL A 406 26.76 -21.80 1.41
N ALA A 407 28.10 -21.81 1.59
CA ALA A 407 28.72 -21.69 2.90
C ALA A 407 28.44 -20.32 3.56
N TYR A 408 28.23 -19.28 2.74
CA TYR A 408 27.79 -17.96 3.15
C TYR A 408 26.39 -17.68 2.62
N GLU A 409 25.67 -16.78 3.31
CA GLU A 409 24.33 -16.36 2.92
C GLU A 409 24.38 -15.58 1.60
N TYR A 410 23.60 -16.02 0.62
CA TYR A 410 23.38 -15.33 -0.64
C TYR A 410 22.04 -14.57 -0.60
N TYR A 411 21.89 -13.55 -1.43
CA TYR A 411 20.66 -12.78 -1.55
C TYR A 411 20.03 -12.98 -2.93
N LEU A 412 18.71 -12.85 -2.98
CA LEU A 412 17.91 -12.97 -4.20
C LEU A 412 17.20 -11.65 -4.48
N CYS A 413 17.13 -11.25 -5.74
CA CYS A 413 16.33 -10.12 -6.18
C CYS A 413 15.74 -10.39 -7.57
N VAL A 414 14.44 -10.17 -7.74
CA VAL A 414 13.82 -10.15 -9.07
C VAL A 414 13.81 -8.71 -9.56
N SER A 415 14.33 -8.49 -10.76
CA SER A 415 14.32 -7.16 -11.37
C SER A 415 12.90 -6.82 -11.84
N PRO A 416 12.31 -5.71 -11.37
CA PRO A 416 11.01 -5.26 -11.88
C PRO A 416 11.10 -4.80 -13.35
N ALA A 417 12.30 -4.44 -13.82
CA ALA A 417 12.53 -3.90 -15.15
C ALA A 417 12.53 -4.96 -16.27
N ASP A 418 13.03 -6.17 -15.97
CA ASP A 418 13.18 -7.23 -16.97
C ASP A 418 12.53 -8.57 -16.58
N GLY A 419 12.16 -8.75 -15.31
CA GLY A 419 11.55 -9.97 -14.77
C GLY A 419 12.53 -11.12 -14.51
N HIS A 420 13.85 -10.90 -14.56
CA HIS A 420 14.84 -11.94 -14.27
C HIS A 420 15.19 -12.00 -12.79
N LEU A 421 15.63 -13.18 -12.35
CA LEU A 421 16.13 -13.43 -11.01
C LEU A 421 17.65 -13.25 -10.97
N TYR A 422 18.13 -12.45 -10.02
CA TYR A 422 19.53 -12.20 -9.74
C TYR A 422 19.89 -12.78 -8.37
N ILE A 423 21.12 -13.30 -8.26
CA ILE A 423 21.68 -13.92 -7.05
C ILE A 423 23.04 -13.30 -6.77
N SER A 424 23.28 -12.87 -5.54
CA SER A 424 24.64 -12.52 -5.09
C SER A 424 25.36 -13.75 -4.56
N ASP A 425 26.50 -14.11 -5.15
CA ASP A 425 27.32 -15.23 -4.68
C ASP A 425 28.59 -14.65 -4.00
N PRO A 426 28.64 -14.66 -2.65
CA PRO A 426 29.76 -14.08 -1.92
C PRO A 426 31.07 -14.84 -2.13
N GLU A 427 31.02 -16.15 -2.35
CA GLU A 427 32.19 -17.02 -2.55
C GLU A 427 32.77 -16.86 -3.95
N LYS A 428 31.92 -16.68 -4.96
CA LYS A 428 32.37 -16.39 -6.32
C LYS A 428 32.72 -14.93 -6.54
N HIS A 429 32.50 -14.04 -5.58
CA HIS A 429 32.68 -12.59 -5.76
C HIS A 429 31.94 -12.06 -6.99
N GLN A 430 30.74 -12.58 -7.24
CA GLN A 430 29.97 -12.33 -8.46
C GLN A 430 28.48 -12.13 -8.16
N ILE A 431 27.84 -11.30 -8.97
CA ILE A 431 26.38 -11.31 -9.11
C ILE A 431 26.05 -12.13 -10.35
N LEU A 432 25.11 -13.05 -10.17
CA LEU A 432 24.70 -14.03 -11.14
C LEU A 432 23.24 -13.79 -11.55
N LYS A 433 22.88 -14.15 -12.76
CA LYS A 433 21.53 -14.01 -13.32
C LYS A 433 21.02 -15.36 -13.79
N ALA A 434 19.77 -15.68 -13.46
CA ALA A 434 19.10 -16.88 -13.97
C ALA A 434 18.69 -16.71 -15.44
N LEU A 435 18.95 -17.72 -16.27
CA LEU A 435 18.66 -17.66 -17.71
C LEU A 435 17.16 -17.83 -18.01
N SER A 436 16.49 -18.77 -17.34
CA SER A 436 15.05 -19.00 -17.45
C SER A 436 14.41 -19.25 -16.08
N LEU A 437 13.19 -18.74 -15.89
CA LEU A 437 12.38 -18.93 -14.67
C LEU A 437 11.20 -19.90 -14.88
N LYS A 438 11.04 -20.42 -16.11
CA LYS A 438 9.95 -21.31 -16.52
C LYS A 438 10.53 -22.49 -17.31
N ASN A 439 9.98 -23.68 -17.10
CA ASN A 439 10.35 -24.92 -17.82
C ASN A 439 11.86 -25.21 -17.79
N VAL A 440 12.48 -25.11 -16.62
CA VAL A 440 13.93 -25.32 -16.45
C VAL A 440 14.25 -26.82 -16.52
N GLN A 441 14.97 -27.25 -17.55
CA GLN A 441 15.37 -28.66 -17.71
C GLN A 441 16.66 -28.99 -16.95
N HIS A 442 17.62 -28.06 -16.91
CA HIS A 442 18.92 -28.24 -16.26
C HIS A 442 19.20 -27.10 -15.25
N PRO A 443 18.66 -27.18 -14.01
CA PRO A 443 18.80 -26.12 -13.01
C PRO A 443 20.24 -25.76 -12.63
N SER A 444 21.20 -26.68 -12.80
CA SER A 444 22.61 -26.45 -12.50
C SER A 444 23.35 -25.57 -13.51
N LEU A 445 22.85 -25.47 -14.75
CA LEU A 445 23.44 -24.69 -15.84
C LEU A 445 22.65 -23.40 -16.15
N ASN A 446 21.59 -23.14 -15.39
CA ASN A 446 20.62 -22.08 -15.67
C ASN A 446 21.07 -20.69 -15.14
N ILE A 447 22.38 -20.41 -15.13
CA ILE A 447 22.95 -19.22 -14.47
C ILE A 447 24.14 -18.64 -15.24
N GLU A 448 24.24 -17.31 -15.30
CA GLU A 448 25.37 -16.58 -15.93
C GLU A 448 25.87 -15.43 -15.04
N PRO A 449 27.18 -15.11 -15.05
CA PRO A 449 27.71 -13.96 -14.33
C PRO A 449 27.38 -12.64 -15.05
N VAL A 450 26.95 -11.63 -14.28
CA VAL A 450 26.60 -10.30 -14.81
C VAL A 450 27.46 -9.18 -14.21
N VAL A 451 27.91 -9.33 -12.96
CA VAL A 451 28.80 -8.38 -12.29
C VAL A 451 29.89 -9.16 -11.56
N GLY A 452 31.12 -8.68 -11.61
CA GLY A 452 32.26 -9.30 -10.95
C GLY A 452 33.05 -10.24 -11.86
N SER A 453 34.37 -10.07 -11.85
CA SER A 453 35.34 -10.89 -12.56
C SER A 453 35.57 -12.26 -11.92
N GLY A 454 35.14 -12.46 -10.68
CA GLY A 454 35.47 -13.62 -9.85
C GLY A 454 36.67 -13.41 -8.93
N GLU A 455 37.44 -12.33 -9.14
CA GLU A 455 38.52 -11.95 -8.25
C GLU A 455 37.99 -11.12 -7.07
N ARG A 456 38.51 -11.44 -5.87
CA ARG A 456 38.22 -10.68 -4.66
C ARG A 456 38.85 -9.29 -4.73
N CYS A 457 38.09 -8.24 -4.44
CA CYS A 457 38.70 -6.93 -4.22
C CYS A 457 39.38 -6.85 -2.84
N ILE A 458 40.62 -6.38 -2.82
CA ILE A 458 41.39 -6.11 -1.61
C ILE A 458 41.28 -4.63 -1.21
N PRO A 459 41.24 -4.31 0.10
CA PRO A 459 41.32 -2.92 0.54
C PRO A 459 42.60 -2.24 0.02
N GLY A 460 42.46 -1.03 -0.52
CA GLY A 460 43.56 -0.28 -1.13
C GLY A 460 43.97 -0.73 -2.53
N ASP A 461 43.12 -1.50 -3.23
CA ASP A 461 43.35 -1.89 -4.63
C ASP A 461 43.62 -0.66 -5.52
N GLU A 462 44.74 -0.67 -6.26
CA GLU A 462 45.18 0.46 -7.09
C GLU A 462 44.18 0.79 -8.21
N SER A 463 43.44 -0.22 -8.68
CA SER A 463 42.41 -0.05 -9.70
C SER A 463 41.03 0.28 -9.12
N HIS A 464 40.95 0.61 -7.82
CA HIS A 464 39.70 0.90 -7.11
C HIS A 464 38.63 -0.17 -7.36
N CYS A 465 39.03 -1.45 -7.34
CA CYS A 465 38.14 -2.58 -7.61
C CYS A 465 37.45 -2.55 -8.99
N GLY A 466 37.99 -1.80 -9.96
CA GLY A 466 37.40 -1.60 -11.29
C GLY A 466 36.21 -0.64 -11.32
N ASP A 467 36.09 0.27 -10.34
CA ASP A 467 35.12 1.38 -10.37
C ASP A 467 35.28 2.24 -11.63
N GLU A 468 34.16 2.83 -12.08
CA GLU A 468 34.00 3.56 -13.34
C GLU A 468 34.24 2.73 -14.63
N GLY A 469 34.49 1.42 -14.48
CA GLY A 469 34.68 0.47 -15.57
C GLY A 469 33.46 -0.45 -15.78
N PRO A 470 33.53 -1.35 -16.78
CA PRO A 470 32.49 -2.34 -17.01
C PRO A 470 32.32 -3.28 -15.81
N ALA A 471 31.10 -3.40 -15.30
CA ALA A 471 30.73 -4.14 -14.10
C ALA A 471 31.15 -5.62 -14.15
N ILE A 472 31.15 -6.25 -15.33
CA ILE A 472 31.58 -7.64 -15.52
C ILE A 472 33.09 -7.85 -15.27
N ARG A 473 33.91 -6.78 -15.38
CA ARG A 473 35.36 -6.83 -15.13
C ARG A 473 35.74 -6.32 -13.74
N ALA A 474 34.80 -5.76 -13.00
CA ALA A 474 35.03 -5.25 -11.66
C ALA A 474 35.39 -6.38 -10.68
N LYS A 475 36.04 -6.05 -9.58
CA LYS A 475 36.30 -7.00 -8.49
C LYS A 475 35.32 -6.71 -7.37
N LEU A 476 34.65 -7.72 -6.83
CA LEU A 476 33.76 -7.56 -5.68
C LEU A 476 34.49 -8.07 -4.43
N ALA A 477 34.33 -7.39 -3.30
CA ALA A 477 34.95 -7.81 -2.05
C ALA A 477 34.14 -8.92 -1.38
N HIS A 478 32.86 -8.67 -1.11
CA HIS A 478 31.93 -9.61 -0.50
C HIS A 478 30.49 -9.14 -0.79
N PRO A 479 29.91 -9.51 -1.96
CA PRO A 479 28.58 -9.07 -2.34
C PRO A 479 27.51 -9.70 -1.44
N LYS A 480 26.64 -8.87 -0.87
CA LYS A 480 25.55 -9.22 0.04
C LYS A 480 24.20 -8.88 -0.59
N GLY A 481 23.40 -8.02 0.03
CA GLY A 481 22.10 -7.61 -0.49
C GLY A 481 22.21 -6.95 -1.86
N ILE A 482 21.21 -7.21 -2.70
CA ILE A 482 21.05 -6.63 -4.03
C ILE A 482 19.65 -6.05 -4.18
N ALA A 483 19.54 -4.91 -4.84
CA ALA A 483 18.25 -4.30 -5.18
C ALA A 483 18.32 -3.67 -6.57
N ILE A 484 17.29 -3.88 -7.40
CA ILE A 484 17.28 -3.42 -8.80
C ILE A 484 16.11 -2.48 -9.01
N ALA A 485 16.40 -1.28 -9.49
CA ALA A 485 15.41 -0.25 -9.80
C ALA A 485 14.73 -0.47 -11.16
N ALA A 486 13.61 0.21 -11.37
CA ALA A 486 12.81 0.09 -12.60
C ALA A 486 13.55 0.59 -13.86
N ASP A 487 14.56 1.44 -13.70
CA ASP A 487 15.45 1.92 -14.75
C ASP A 487 16.61 0.95 -15.08
N LYS A 488 16.67 -0.21 -14.40
CA LYS A 488 17.74 -1.23 -14.43
C LYS A 488 19.01 -0.88 -13.65
N THR A 489 19.03 0.20 -12.89
CA THR A 489 20.15 0.46 -11.96
C THR A 489 20.16 -0.61 -10.86
N MET A 490 21.29 -1.29 -10.68
CA MET A 490 21.47 -2.34 -9.68
C MET A 490 22.32 -1.82 -8.52
N TYR A 491 21.81 -1.87 -7.30
CA TYR A 491 22.55 -1.55 -6.07
C TYR A 491 23.04 -2.82 -5.40
N ILE A 492 24.28 -2.79 -4.90
CA ILE A 492 24.99 -3.94 -4.34
C ILE A 492 25.64 -3.52 -3.03
N ALA A 493 25.37 -4.25 -1.94
CA ALA A 493 26.15 -4.13 -0.72
C ALA A 493 27.42 -4.96 -0.88
N ASP A 494 28.58 -4.32 -1.01
CA ASP A 494 29.86 -4.97 -1.30
C ASP A 494 30.87 -4.71 -0.18
N GLY A 495 31.09 -5.71 0.69
CA GLY A 495 31.95 -5.57 1.86
C GLY A 495 31.43 -4.49 2.83
N ARG A 496 32.07 -3.32 2.86
CA ARG A 496 31.67 -2.14 3.67
C ARG A 496 31.15 -0.97 2.83
N ASN A 497 30.93 -1.20 1.54
CA ASN A 497 30.53 -0.16 0.60
C ASN A 497 29.15 -0.49 0.01
N ILE A 498 28.47 0.55 -0.48
CA ILE A 498 27.32 0.40 -1.38
C ILE A 498 27.77 0.80 -2.77
N ARG A 499 27.69 -0.14 -3.71
CA ARG A 499 28.04 0.07 -5.12
C ARG A 499 26.78 0.06 -5.97
N ALA A 500 26.84 0.69 -7.14
CA ALA A 500 25.76 0.67 -8.11
C ALA A 500 26.29 0.33 -9.50
N VAL A 501 25.50 -0.39 -10.28
CA VAL A 501 25.73 -0.64 -11.70
C VAL A 501 24.66 0.10 -12.49
N ASP A 502 25.09 1.00 -13.35
CA ASP A 502 24.20 1.80 -14.18
C ASP A 502 23.56 0.97 -15.31
N PRO A 503 22.55 1.50 -16.02
CA PRO A 503 21.92 0.79 -17.14
C PRO A 503 22.87 0.52 -18.33
N HIS A 504 24.03 1.17 -18.41
CA HIS A 504 25.07 0.93 -19.41
C HIS A 504 26.05 -0.17 -18.99
N GLY A 505 25.92 -0.71 -17.78
CA GLY A 505 26.78 -1.75 -17.23
C GLY A 505 28.10 -1.23 -16.67
N ILE A 506 28.17 0.04 -16.26
CA ILE A 506 29.30 0.67 -15.57
C ILE A 506 29.07 0.60 -14.07
N ILE A 507 30.10 0.22 -13.29
CA ILE A 507 30.02 0.13 -11.84
C ILE A 507 30.57 1.39 -11.16
N HIS A 508 29.93 1.81 -10.08
CA HIS A 508 30.25 2.99 -9.28
C HIS A 508 30.22 2.66 -7.79
N THR A 509 30.98 3.37 -6.97
CA THR A 509 30.85 3.33 -5.49
C THR A 509 30.06 4.53 -5.00
N LEU A 510 28.94 4.29 -4.31
CA LEU A 510 28.01 5.33 -3.86
C LEU A 510 28.27 5.76 -2.41
N VAL A 511 28.43 4.77 -1.53
CA VAL A 511 28.64 4.97 -0.09
C VAL A 511 29.88 4.19 0.32
N GLY A 512 30.77 4.86 1.05
CA GLY A 512 32.06 4.31 1.45
C GLY A 512 33.15 4.46 0.38
N HIS A 513 34.27 3.77 0.57
CA HIS A 513 35.45 3.84 -0.30
C HIS A 513 36.30 2.57 -0.19
N HIS A 514 37.20 2.34 -1.14
CA HIS A 514 38.10 1.18 -1.13
C HIS A 514 39.44 1.45 -0.42
N GLY A 515 39.77 2.70 -0.11
CA GLY A 515 41.04 3.11 0.51
C GLY A 515 41.10 2.98 2.04
N HIS A 516 42.25 3.32 2.63
CA HIS A 516 42.45 3.52 4.06
C HIS A 516 42.38 5.02 4.39
N HIS A 517 41.18 5.57 4.59
CA HIS A 517 41.03 6.95 5.04
C HIS A 517 40.98 7.05 6.57
N ASN A 518 41.66 8.04 7.13
CA ASN A 518 41.74 8.30 8.58
C ASN A 518 40.64 9.24 9.11
N HIS A 519 39.74 9.73 8.26
CA HIS A 519 38.62 10.59 8.66
C HIS A 519 37.32 9.80 8.62
N TRP A 520 36.77 9.49 9.80
CA TRP A 520 35.50 8.78 9.98
C TRP A 520 34.46 9.75 10.55
N SER A 521 33.30 9.87 9.88
CA SER A 521 32.08 10.40 10.50
C SER A 521 31.11 9.26 10.83
N PRO A 522 30.71 9.06 12.10
CA PRO A 522 29.70 8.06 12.45
C PRO A 522 28.33 8.42 11.83
N ALA A 523 27.43 7.43 11.77
CA ALA A 523 26.07 7.65 11.30
C ALA A 523 25.40 8.81 12.09
N PRO A 524 24.70 9.74 11.44
CA PRO A 524 24.14 10.90 12.13
C PRO A 524 23.07 10.49 13.14
N CYS A 525 23.06 11.11 14.32
CA CYS A 525 21.95 10.95 15.28
C CYS A 525 20.66 11.59 14.76
N VAL A 526 20.78 12.74 14.09
CA VAL A 526 19.70 13.55 13.51
C VAL A 526 20.21 14.15 12.21
N GLY A 527 19.33 14.28 11.21
CA GLY A 527 19.67 14.83 9.90
C GLY A 527 20.35 13.82 8.98
N ALA A 528 21.08 14.33 7.99
CA ALA A 528 21.69 13.53 6.93
C ALA A 528 23.13 13.98 6.65
N ILE A 529 24.02 13.04 6.38
CA ILE A 529 25.42 13.31 5.99
C ILE A 529 25.66 12.93 4.53
N PRO A 530 26.56 13.60 3.79
CA PRO A 530 26.92 13.19 2.43
C PRO A 530 27.42 11.73 2.39
N ALA A 531 27.02 10.99 1.34
CA ALA A 531 27.34 9.57 1.18
C ALA A 531 28.84 9.25 1.23
N HIS A 532 29.69 10.13 0.70
CA HIS A 532 31.15 9.97 0.72
C HIS A 532 31.78 10.12 2.12
N GLN A 533 31.06 10.72 3.08
CA GLN A 533 31.51 10.86 4.48
C GLN A 533 31.02 9.71 5.36
N ALA A 534 30.00 8.98 4.90
CA ALA A 534 29.42 7.87 5.63
C ALA A 534 30.32 6.63 5.53
N GLN A 535 30.71 6.09 6.69
CA GLN A 535 31.44 4.83 6.78
C GLN A 535 30.55 3.75 7.39
N LEU A 536 30.26 2.71 6.60
CA LEU A 536 29.40 1.60 7.02
C LEU A 536 30.21 0.52 7.73
N GLN A 537 29.58 -0.15 8.69
CA GLN A 537 30.23 -1.22 9.46
C GLN A 537 30.04 -2.58 8.80
N TRP A 538 28.79 -2.94 8.55
CA TRP A 538 28.37 -4.22 8.00
C TRP A 538 27.05 -4.09 7.22
N PRO A 539 27.06 -3.46 6.03
CA PRO A 539 25.85 -3.31 5.24
C PRO A 539 25.36 -4.67 4.74
N THR A 540 24.13 -5.10 5.01
CA THR A 540 23.61 -6.43 4.62
C THR A 540 22.51 -6.33 3.56
N GLY A 541 21.25 -6.36 3.99
CA GLY A 541 20.09 -6.34 3.09
C GLY A 541 19.87 -4.97 2.47
N LEU A 542 19.51 -4.96 1.18
CA LEU A 542 19.13 -3.78 0.41
C LEU A 542 17.67 -3.87 -0.02
N THR A 543 16.95 -2.75 0.00
CA THR A 543 15.58 -2.67 -0.53
C THR A 543 15.29 -1.27 -1.07
N LEU A 544 14.42 -1.17 -2.06
CA LEU A 544 14.02 0.10 -2.67
C LEU A 544 12.60 0.45 -2.23
N SER A 545 12.39 1.71 -1.86
CA SER A 545 11.06 2.24 -1.62
C SER A 545 10.26 2.24 -2.93
N PRO A 546 9.07 1.62 -3.00
CA PRO A 546 8.24 1.61 -4.19
C PRO A 546 7.57 2.96 -4.45
N LEU A 547 7.62 3.88 -3.49
CA LEU A 547 7.13 5.24 -3.65
C LEU A 547 8.13 6.04 -4.50
N ASP A 548 9.30 6.34 -3.96
CA ASP A 548 10.26 7.28 -4.56
C ASP A 548 11.49 6.59 -5.18
N GLY A 549 11.62 5.27 -5.09
CA GLY A 549 12.80 4.55 -5.55
C GLY A 549 14.04 4.76 -4.67
N SER A 550 13.87 5.29 -3.46
CA SER A 550 14.99 5.51 -2.54
C SER A 550 15.53 4.22 -1.93
N LEU A 551 16.85 4.12 -1.84
CA LEU A 551 17.57 2.93 -1.35
C LEU A 551 17.62 2.94 0.17
N HIS A 552 17.13 1.85 0.75
CA HIS A 552 17.23 1.56 2.17
C HIS A 552 18.11 0.33 2.39
N PHE A 553 18.93 0.38 3.43
CA PHE A 553 19.87 -0.70 3.71
C PHE A 553 20.10 -0.87 5.20
N ILE A 554 20.38 -2.11 5.58
CA ILE A 554 20.68 -2.50 6.96
C ILE A 554 22.17 -2.30 7.20
N ASP A 555 22.54 -1.61 8.28
CA ASP A 555 23.91 -1.55 8.81
C ASP A 555 23.88 -1.90 10.31
N ASP A 556 24.19 -3.16 10.64
CA ASP A 556 24.09 -3.75 11.98
C ASP A 556 22.68 -3.61 12.61
N ARG A 557 22.48 -2.61 13.48
CA ARG A 557 21.19 -2.35 14.18
C ARG A 557 20.39 -1.19 13.59
N LEU A 558 20.89 -0.61 12.50
CA LEU A 558 20.32 0.57 11.87
C LEU A 558 19.73 0.23 10.52
N VAL A 559 18.63 0.89 10.19
CA VAL A 559 18.15 0.99 8.81
C VAL A 559 18.43 2.40 8.33
N LEU A 560 19.26 2.51 7.30
CA LEU A 560 19.69 3.77 6.70
C LEU A 560 18.99 3.99 5.35
N LYS A 561 18.72 5.25 5.00
CA LYS A 561 18.19 5.68 3.69
C LYS A 561 19.26 6.51 2.97
N LEU A 562 19.49 6.19 1.70
CA LEU A 562 20.18 7.06 0.75
C LEU A 562 19.14 7.94 0.05
N THR A 563 19.22 9.24 0.29
CA THR A 563 18.33 10.24 -0.29
C THR A 563 18.69 10.55 -1.75
N SER A 564 17.79 11.19 -2.49
CA SER A 564 18.01 11.55 -3.90
C SER A 564 19.15 12.56 -4.11
N ASP A 565 19.49 13.34 -3.09
CA ASP A 565 20.65 14.24 -3.05
C ASP A 565 21.93 13.57 -2.50
N LEU A 566 22.01 12.23 -2.52
CA LEU A 566 23.18 11.44 -2.10
C LEU A 566 23.62 11.70 -0.65
N LYS A 567 22.66 11.86 0.26
CA LYS A 567 22.91 11.87 1.70
C LYS A 567 22.39 10.60 2.36
N VAL A 568 23.07 10.19 3.43
CA VAL A 568 22.71 9.05 4.27
C VAL A 568 22.05 9.57 5.53
N ARG A 569 20.85 9.08 5.83
CA ARG A 569 20.12 9.36 7.07
C ARG A 569 19.63 8.09 7.74
N VAL A 570 19.42 8.15 9.05
CA VAL A 570 18.80 7.06 9.82
C VAL A 570 17.28 7.08 9.60
N VAL A 571 16.70 5.92 9.31
CA VAL A 571 15.25 5.73 9.21
C VAL A 571 14.72 5.02 10.45
N ALA A 572 15.45 4.01 10.91
CA ALA A 572 15.04 3.19 12.04
C ALA A 572 16.26 2.77 12.87
N GLY A 573 16.08 2.72 14.19
CA GLY A 573 17.14 2.43 15.16
C GLY A 573 17.87 3.70 15.62
N THR A 574 18.63 3.56 16.70
CA THR A 574 19.42 4.66 17.27
C THR A 574 20.90 4.26 17.28
N PRO A 575 21.81 5.06 16.69
CA PRO A 575 23.23 4.75 16.73
C PRO A 575 23.76 4.71 18.17
N LEU A 576 24.65 3.77 18.47
CA LEU A 576 25.14 3.53 19.84
C LEU A 576 25.74 4.79 20.50
N HIS A 577 26.46 5.62 19.74
CA HIS A 577 27.07 6.85 20.24
C HIS A 577 26.05 7.95 20.59
N CYS A 578 24.79 7.84 20.14
CA CYS A 578 23.72 8.79 20.44
C CYS A 578 22.98 8.44 21.75
N THR A 579 23.24 7.28 22.34
CA THR A 579 22.50 6.78 23.51
C THR A 579 22.94 7.40 24.85
N THR A 580 24.00 8.22 24.87
CA THR A 580 24.69 8.69 26.10
C THR A 580 24.32 10.09 26.59
N SER A 581 23.08 10.57 26.36
CA SER A 581 22.66 11.92 26.81
C SER A 581 21.49 11.97 27.81
N THR A 582 21.33 10.97 28.68
CA THR A 582 20.32 11.04 29.77
C THR A 582 20.82 10.78 31.18
N ASN A 583 22.13 10.65 31.44
CA ASN A 583 22.65 10.55 32.81
C ASN A 583 24.01 11.23 32.97
N ASN A 584 24.04 12.55 33.11
CA ASN A 584 25.12 13.27 33.78
C ASN A 584 24.59 14.51 34.49
N ASN A 585 23.97 14.30 35.65
CA ASN A 585 24.00 15.28 36.74
C ASN A 585 25.13 14.86 37.69
N GLY A 586 26.20 15.64 37.72
CA GLY A 586 27.30 15.43 38.65
C GLY A 586 28.59 16.13 38.25
N ASN A 587 28.57 17.46 38.26
CA ASN A 587 29.72 18.39 38.23
C ASN A 587 30.51 18.50 36.90
N SER A 588 30.14 19.49 36.08
CA SER A 588 31.13 20.28 35.35
C SER A 588 30.87 21.76 35.63
N ASN A 589 31.79 22.38 36.37
CA ASN A 589 31.94 23.82 36.34
C ASN A 589 32.69 24.15 35.05
N ASP A 590 31.96 24.24 33.93
CA ASP A 590 32.48 24.96 32.78
C ASP A 590 31.34 25.78 32.16
N SER A 591 31.40 27.07 32.48
CA SER A 591 30.52 28.09 31.95
C SER A 591 30.98 28.44 30.55
N ASP A 592 30.26 27.97 29.52
CA ASP A 592 29.82 28.82 28.42
C ASP A 592 28.99 28.06 27.36
N LEU A 593 27.89 28.70 26.94
CA LEU A 593 27.17 28.49 25.68
C LEU A 593 26.32 27.21 25.51
N LYS A 594 25.03 27.30 25.93
CA LYS A 594 23.85 27.41 25.05
C LYS A 594 22.55 27.09 25.80
N LYS A 595 21.86 28.14 26.23
CA LYS A 595 20.40 28.12 26.43
C LYS A 595 19.74 28.33 25.07
N VAL A 596 19.17 27.29 24.49
CA VAL A 596 18.08 27.43 23.51
C VAL A 596 16.96 26.52 23.95
N ASN A 597 15.78 27.11 24.01
CA ASN A 597 14.61 26.66 24.75
C ASN A 597 14.09 25.29 24.32
N SER A 598 14.11 24.35 25.27
CA SER A 598 13.38 23.09 25.26
C SER A 598 11.89 23.35 25.48
N THR A 599 11.16 23.71 24.42
CA THR A 599 9.69 23.74 24.44
C THR A 599 9.12 23.12 23.18
N THR A 600 9.45 21.86 22.91
CA THR A 600 8.69 20.92 22.04
C THR A 600 9.16 19.47 22.28
N ALA A 601 9.43 19.10 23.53
CA ALA A 601 9.52 17.70 23.91
C ALA A 601 8.09 17.18 24.14
N ILE A 602 7.46 16.68 23.08
CA ILE A 602 6.26 15.86 23.23
C ILE A 602 6.71 14.56 23.91
N ASN A 603 6.12 14.31 25.07
CA ASN A 603 6.23 13.06 25.81
C ASN A 603 5.77 11.88 24.93
N THR A 604 6.73 11.17 24.33
CA THR A 604 6.55 9.77 23.93
C THR A 604 7.47 8.91 24.77
N LYS A 605 6.91 7.84 25.36
CA LYS A 605 7.66 6.84 26.11
C LYS A 605 8.79 6.29 25.24
N LYS A 606 10.02 6.52 25.66
CA LYS A 606 11.27 6.26 24.93
C LYS A 606 11.73 4.78 24.98
N SER A 607 10.82 3.83 25.22
CA SER A 607 11.12 2.39 25.31
C SER A 607 10.91 1.63 24.00
N ASP A 608 10.13 2.17 23.06
CA ASP A 608 9.66 1.42 21.89
C ASP A 608 10.54 1.65 20.62
N GLU A 609 11.56 2.51 20.71
CA GLU A 609 12.41 2.93 19.57
C GLU A 609 13.77 2.22 19.51
N VAL A 610 14.12 1.38 20.49
CA VAL A 610 15.38 0.63 20.45
C VAL A 610 15.16 -0.62 19.60
N LEU A 611 15.74 -0.62 18.39
CA LEU A 611 15.81 -1.82 17.56
C LEU A 611 16.80 -2.82 18.13
N GLY A 612 16.45 -4.11 18.04
CA GLY A 612 17.37 -5.21 18.24
C GLY A 612 18.39 -5.34 17.10
N SER A 613 18.95 -6.54 16.93
CA SER A 613 19.71 -6.86 15.72
C SER A 613 18.73 -6.94 14.54
N VAL A 614 18.94 -6.14 13.49
CA VAL A 614 18.07 -6.18 12.31
C VAL A 614 18.47 -7.37 11.44
N LEU A 615 17.50 -8.21 11.12
CA LEU A 615 17.71 -9.45 10.37
C LEU A 615 17.41 -9.27 8.89
N ALA A 616 16.26 -8.66 8.57
CA ALA A 616 15.79 -8.47 7.20
C ALA A 616 14.80 -7.30 7.11
N VAL A 617 14.70 -6.71 5.91
CA VAL A 617 13.79 -5.60 5.62
C VAL A 617 13.08 -5.82 4.28
N SER A 618 11.83 -5.35 4.15
CA SER A 618 11.09 -5.38 2.88
C SER A 618 9.99 -4.32 2.86
N PHE A 619 9.76 -3.70 1.71
CA PHE A 619 8.69 -2.70 1.53
C PHE A 619 7.38 -3.33 1.05
N SER A 620 6.27 -2.84 1.57
CA SER A 620 4.95 -3.06 0.98
C SER A 620 4.78 -2.20 -0.28
N PRO A 621 3.91 -2.59 -1.22
CA PRO A 621 3.58 -1.77 -2.40
C PRO A 621 3.07 -0.37 -2.08
N THR A 622 2.60 -0.16 -0.84
CA THR A 622 2.02 1.10 -0.34
C THR A 622 3.05 1.98 0.37
N GLY A 623 4.31 1.51 0.46
CA GLY A 623 5.44 2.25 1.03
C GLY A 623 5.68 2.02 2.52
N GLU A 624 5.04 1.03 3.14
CA GLU A 624 5.31 0.64 4.53
C GLU A 624 6.55 -0.27 4.59
N LEU A 625 7.47 0.00 5.52
CA LEU A 625 8.70 -0.78 5.67
C LEU A 625 8.54 -1.80 6.79
N TYR A 626 8.63 -3.09 6.46
CA TYR A 626 8.72 -4.17 7.44
C TYR A 626 10.16 -4.42 7.84
N ILE A 627 10.41 -4.53 9.15
CA ILE A 627 11.72 -4.76 9.74
C ILE A 627 11.62 -5.98 10.66
N ALA A 628 12.33 -7.06 10.33
CA ALA A 628 12.52 -8.19 11.24
C ALA A 628 13.69 -7.88 12.17
N GLU A 629 13.47 -8.00 13.47
CA GLU A 629 14.49 -7.82 14.50
C GLU A 629 14.57 -9.02 15.44
N SER A 630 15.75 -9.22 16.02
CA SER A 630 15.97 -10.10 17.17
C SER A 630 16.42 -9.27 18.36
N ASP A 631 15.71 -9.39 19.48
CA ASP A 631 16.09 -8.69 20.71
C ASP A 631 17.28 -9.36 21.43
N SER A 632 17.71 -8.81 22.56
CA SER A 632 18.79 -9.39 23.38
C SER A 632 18.47 -10.77 23.95
N HIS A 633 17.19 -11.14 24.05
CA HIS A 633 16.70 -12.42 24.54
C HIS A 633 16.43 -13.42 23.40
N ARG A 634 16.80 -13.08 22.15
CA ARG A 634 16.56 -13.86 20.93
C ARG A 634 15.07 -14.08 20.64
N VAL A 635 14.22 -13.16 21.09
CA VAL A 635 12.83 -13.08 20.65
C VAL A 635 12.82 -12.35 19.31
N ASN A 636 12.29 -13.02 18.30
CA ASN A 636 12.19 -12.45 16.96
C ASN A 636 10.83 -11.78 16.79
N SER A 637 10.83 -10.54 16.33
CA SER A 637 9.61 -9.79 16.04
C SER A 637 9.75 -9.03 14.73
N ILE A 638 8.60 -8.63 14.19
CA ILE A 638 8.50 -7.82 12.99
C ILE A 638 7.82 -6.50 13.38
N LYS A 639 8.50 -5.40 13.08
CA LYS A 639 8.00 -4.03 13.22
C LYS A 639 7.65 -3.48 11.84
N ILE A 640 6.73 -2.52 11.80
CA ILE A 640 6.35 -1.77 10.61
C ILE A 640 6.67 -0.30 10.83
N VAL A 641 7.27 0.34 9.83
CA VAL A 641 7.49 1.79 9.77
C VAL A 641 6.60 2.34 8.66
N ASP A 642 5.69 3.24 9.02
CA ASP A 642 4.82 3.89 8.04
C ASP A 642 5.56 4.95 7.22
N SER A 643 4.91 5.50 6.20
CA SER A 643 5.50 6.53 5.34
C SER A 643 5.77 7.86 6.06
N SER A 644 5.18 8.08 7.25
CA SER A 644 5.47 9.23 8.13
C SER A 644 6.71 9.03 9.01
N GLY A 645 7.25 7.80 9.04
CA GLY A 645 8.39 7.41 9.87
C GLY A 645 8.00 6.89 11.26
N LYS A 646 6.71 6.68 11.54
CA LYS A 646 6.26 6.13 12.83
C LYS A 646 6.43 4.61 12.81
N MET A 647 7.09 4.09 13.85
CA MET A 647 7.32 2.67 14.05
C MET A 647 6.24 2.06 14.94
N SER A 648 5.78 0.86 14.61
CA SER A 648 4.86 0.08 15.45
C SER A 648 5.12 -1.43 15.33
N HIS A 649 4.68 -2.19 16.31
CA HIS A 649 4.80 -3.64 16.30
C HIS A 649 3.76 -4.27 15.35
N PHE A 650 4.17 -5.28 14.56
CA PHE A 650 3.33 -5.92 13.55
C PHE A 650 3.12 -7.42 13.77
N ALA A 651 4.19 -8.16 14.07
CA ALA A 651 4.11 -9.61 14.30
C ALA A 651 5.19 -10.09 15.27
N GLY A 652 4.95 -11.23 15.92
CA GLY A 652 5.88 -11.82 16.90
C GLY A 652 5.37 -11.66 18.34
N GLN A 653 5.30 -12.76 19.09
CA GLN A 653 4.81 -12.75 20.46
C GLN A 653 5.69 -11.88 21.37
N GLN A 654 5.12 -10.80 21.92
CA GLN A 654 5.81 -9.94 22.89
C GLN A 654 5.79 -10.54 24.31
N GLN A 655 6.96 -10.59 24.94
CA GLN A 655 7.13 -11.20 26.27
C GLN A 655 6.42 -10.46 27.42
N GLU A 656 6.02 -9.20 27.25
CA GLU A 656 5.32 -8.46 28.32
C GLU A 656 3.96 -9.08 28.72
N ARG A 657 3.33 -9.88 27.85
CA ARG A 657 2.13 -10.66 28.20
C ARG A 657 2.42 -11.90 29.05
N LEU A 658 3.69 -12.30 29.23
CA LEU A 658 4.09 -13.51 29.97
C LEU A 658 4.39 -13.27 31.46
N ARG A 659 4.35 -12.02 31.97
CA ARG A 659 4.48 -11.79 33.43
C ARG A 659 3.32 -12.37 34.28
N GLY A 660 2.34 -13.02 33.66
CA GLY A 660 1.21 -13.67 34.34
C GLY A 660 0.91 -15.12 33.93
N GLN A 661 1.71 -15.78 33.09
CA GLN A 661 1.45 -17.16 32.65
C GLN A 661 2.73 -18.01 32.68
N CYS A 662 2.66 -19.14 33.40
CA CYS A 662 3.70 -20.15 33.67
C CYS A 662 4.97 -20.09 32.81
N GLU A 663 6.11 -19.82 33.46
CA GLU A 663 7.44 -19.96 32.86
C GLU A 663 7.80 -21.45 32.67
N CYS A 664 7.57 -21.96 31.46
CA CYS A 664 8.00 -23.31 31.06
C CYS A 664 9.47 -23.29 30.62
N ASN A 665 10.39 -23.34 31.60
CA ASN A 665 11.83 -23.48 31.34
C ASN A 665 12.25 -24.96 31.24
N ASN A 666 12.82 -25.32 30.09
CA ASN A 666 13.45 -26.60 29.83
C ASN A 666 14.85 -26.67 30.46
N THR A 667 14.95 -27.10 31.72
CA THR A 667 16.20 -27.67 32.26
C THR A 667 15.91 -28.65 33.40
N THR A 668 16.07 -29.94 33.11
CA THR A 668 16.24 -31.11 34.03
C THR A 668 15.15 -31.41 35.08
N PRO A 669 14.72 -32.69 35.22
CA PRO A 669 13.65 -33.06 36.12
C PRO A 669 14.17 -33.20 37.56
N SER A 670 13.95 -32.21 38.41
CA SER A 670 13.94 -32.43 39.86
C SER A 670 12.52 -32.74 40.31
N THR A 671 12.34 -33.96 40.80
CA THR A 671 11.10 -34.49 41.35
C THR A 671 10.59 -33.67 42.55
N LYS A 672 9.49 -32.95 42.37
CA LYS A 672 8.32 -32.84 43.26
C LYS A 672 7.43 -31.67 42.79
N ASP A 673 6.13 -31.88 42.87
CA ASP A 673 5.04 -30.95 42.53
C ASP A 673 4.56 -31.02 41.07
N LEU A 674 3.98 -32.17 40.76
CA LEU A 674 3.18 -32.42 39.56
C LEU A 674 1.71 -32.18 39.92
N GLU A 675 1.16 -30.99 39.62
CA GLU A 675 -0.26 -30.74 39.31
C GLU A 675 -0.50 -29.24 39.01
N SER A 676 -0.98 -28.93 37.80
CA SER A 676 -1.43 -27.61 37.27
C SER A 676 -0.43 -26.70 36.53
N CYS A 677 0.23 -27.20 35.48
CA CYS A 677 0.45 -26.38 34.27
C CYS A 677 0.70 -27.29 33.04
N SER A 678 -0.28 -27.38 32.13
CA SER A 678 -0.14 -28.12 30.86
C SER A 678 0.38 -27.18 29.77
N CYS A 679 1.70 -27.09 29.62
CA CYS A 679 2.35 -26.45 28.49
C CYS A 679 2.40 -27.43 27.30
N THR A 680 1.24 -27.66 26.66
CA THR A 680 1.16 -28.31 25.34
C THR A 680 0.31 -27.41 24.45
N ASP A 681 0.94 -26.44 23.80
CA ASP A 681 0.28 -25.73 22.70
C ASP A 681 0.21 -26.68 21.52
N ASP A 682 -1.00 -27.20 21.28
CA ASP A 682 -1.37 -27.95 20.08
C ASP A 682 -1.13 -27.06 18.85
N THR A 683 0.03 -27.21 18.24
CA THR A 683 0.37 -26.70 16.90
C THR A 683 -0.44 -27.37 15.77
N SER A 684 -1.48 -28.15 16.13
CA SER A 684 -2.31 -28.96 15.23
C SER A 684 -3.64 -28.30 14.83
N SER A 685 -4.02 -27.14 15.41
CA SER A 685 -5.22 -26.38 14.97
C SER A 685 -4.83 -25.07 14.25
N THR A 686 -4.40 -25.22 13.01
CA THR A 686 -3.85 -24.16 12.15
C THR A 686 -4.88 -23.24 11.50
N GLU A 687 -6.12 -23.15 11.99
CA GLU A 687 -7.14 -22.41 11.24
C GLU A 687 -7.06 -20.88 11.37
N THR A 688 -6.60 -20.32 12.50
CA THR A 688 -6.43 -18.84 12.60
C THR A 688 -5.41 -18.41 13.66
N LEU A 689 -4.11 -18.64 13.44
CA LEU A 689 -3.06 -17.99 14.22
C LEU A 689 -2.95 -16.51 13.81
N LEU A 690 -3.00 -15.59 14.77
CA LEU A 690 -2.81 -14.15 14.53
C LEU A 690 -1.31 -13.79 14.53
N SER A 691 -0.91 -12.82 13.70
CA SER A 691 0.47 -12.37 13.55
C SER A 691 1.10 -11.88 14.87
N SER A 692 0.30 -11.22 15.73
CA SER A 692 0.74 -10.75 17.04
C SER A 692 1.09 -11.87 18.02
N ASN A 693 0.53 -13.06 17.81
CA ASN A 693 0.75 -14.23 18.67
C ASN A 693 1.69 -15.25 18.02
N ALA A 694 2.18 -14.97 16.81
CA ALA A 694 3.10 -15.86 16.11
C ALA A 694 4.44 -15.93 16.83
N LYS A 695 4.98 -17.13 17.00
CA LYS A 695 6.31 -17.34 17.56
C LYS A 695 7.29 -17.71 16.45
N PHE A 696 8.20 -16.79 16.14
CA PHE A 696 9.23 -17.01 15.13
C PHE A 696 10.51 -17.54 15.77
N THR A 697 11.09 -18.59 15.19
CA THR A 697 12.28 -19.24 15.77
C THR A 697 13.59 -18.62 15.32
N ALA A 698 13.77 -18.40 14.01
CA ALA A 698 14.91 -17.69 13.44
C ALA A 698 14.52 -17.14 12.05
N ILE A 699 14.17 -15.85 11.99
CA ILE A 699 13.80 -15.19 10.73
C ILE A 699 15.09 -14.94 9.92
N SER A 700 15.15 -15.45 8.69
CA SER A 700 16.30 -15.23 7.79
C SER A 700 16.01 -14.17 6.72
N ALA A 701 14.79 -14.12 6.19
CA ALA A 701 14.43 -13.21 5.11
C ALA A 701 12.95 -12.80 5.12
N LEU A 702 12.66 -11.64 4.55
CA LEU A 702 11.32 -11.11 4.33
C LEU A 702 11.11 -10.80 2.84
N ALA A 703 9.89 -11.00 2.35
CA ALA A 703 9.47 -10.49 1.04
C ALA A 703 7.99 -10.11 1.08
N VAL A 704 7.61 -8.97 0.51
CA VAL A 704 6.21 -8.60 0.34
C VAL A 704 5.81 -8.83 -1.11
N SER A 705 4.70 -9.52 -1.34
CA SER A 705 4.13 -9.70 -2.68
C SER A 705 3.34 -8.45 -3.12
N PRO A 706 3.12 -8.25 -4.44
CA PRO A 706 2.43 -7.07 -4.94
C PRO A 706 0.98 -6.88 -4.47
N ASP A 707 0.34 -7.92 -3.93
CA ASP A 707 -0.98 -7.87 -3.29
C ASP A 707 -0.95 -7.42 -1.82
N GLY A 708 0.25 -7.18 -1.27
CA GLY A 708 0.46 -6.68 0.09
C GLY A 708 0.58 -7.78 1.16
N VAL A 709 0.74 -9.05 0.78
CA VAL A 709 0.98 -10.15 1.72
C VAL A 709 2.47 -10.19 2.10
N LEU A 710 2.76 -10.23 3.41
CA LEU A 710 4.13 -10.36 3.91
C LEU A 710 4.50 -11.84 4.04
N HIS A 711 5.55 -12.25 3.35
CA HIS A 711 6.14 -13.57 3.46
C HIS A 711 7.39 -13.54 4.37
N VAL A 712 7.46 -14.51 5.28
CA VAL A 712 8.53 -14.66 6.27
C VAL A 712 9.19 -16.01 6.07
N ALA A 713 10.51 -16.01 5.85
CA ALA A 713 11.31 -17.23 5.89
C ALA A 713 11.76 -17.48 7.33
N ASP A 714 11.18 -18.49 7.99
CA ASP A 714 11.60 -18.92 9.33
C ASP A 714 12.50 -20.15 9.21
N GLN A 715 13.80 -19.90 9.27
CA GLN A 715 14.84 -20.90 9.11
C GLN A 715 14.80 -21.95 10.22
N GLY A 716 14.51 -21.54 11.46
CA GLY A 716 14.54 -22.46 12.60
C GLY A 716 13.37 -23.45 12.60
N SER A 717 12.20 -23.03 12.08
CA SER A 717 11.02 -23.88 12.00
C SER A 717 10.89 -24.59 10.66
N LEU A 718 11.73 -24.26 9.67
CA LEU A 718 11.68 -24.80 8.31
C LEU A 718 10.33 -24.54 7.63
N HIS A 719 9.82 -23.31 7.75
CA HIS A 719 8.58 -22.86 7.10
C HIS A 719 8.76 -21.52 6.38
N ILE A 720 8.04 -21.37 5.27
CA ILE A 720 7.72 -20.07 4.68
C ILE A 720 6.30 -19.72 5.09
N LEU A 721 6.16 -18.65 5.86
CA LEU A 721 4.89 -18.19 6.40
C LEU A 721 4.38 -17.00 5.56
N ALA A 722 3.07 -16.93 5.34
CA ALA A 722 2.38 -15.77 4.79
C ALA A 722 1.53 -15.11 5.87
N LEU A 723 1.75 -13.83 6.10
CA LEU A 723 0.98 -12.97 6.97
C LEU A 723 0.01 -12.18 6.09
N GLN A 724 -1.20 -12.69 5.96
CA GLN A 724 -2.21 -12.17 5.04
C GLN A 724 -3.40 -11.53 5.79
N PRO A 725 -4.12 -10.58 5.16
CA PRO A 725 -5.35 -10.04 5.75
C PRO A 725 -6.37 -11.16 5.99
N TYR A 726 -7.10 -11.10 7.11
CA TYR A 726 -8.28 -11.94 7.28
C TYR A 726 -9.39 -11.41 6.37
N LEU A 727 -9.91 -12.27 5.50
CA LEU A 727 -11.08 -11.98 4.68
C LEU A 727 -12.09 -13.12 4.86
N PRO A 728 -13.36 -12.83 5.20
CA PRO A 728 -14.42 -13.82 5.21
C PRO A 728 -14.50 -14.59 3.88
N ASN A 729 -14.40 -15.91 3.96
CA ASN A 729 -14.53 -16.81 2.82
C ASN A 729 -16.01 -17.14 2.55
N HIS A 730 -16.31 -17.54 1.32
CA HIS A 730 -17.62 -18.04 0.95
C HIS A 730 -17.69 -19.56 1.09
N ASP A 731 -18.88 -20.08 1.36
CA ASP A 731 -19.17 -21.51 1.35
C ASP A 731 -19.33 -22.06 -0.09
N GLU A 732 -19.60 -23.36 -0.22
CA GLU A 732 -19.82 -24.03 -1.52
C GLU A 732 -20.99 -23.43 -2.32
N THR A 733 -21.93 -22.77 -1.66
CA THR A 733 -23.08 -22.09 -2.29
C THR A 733 -22.76 -20.67 -2.73
N GLY A 734 -21.58 -20.15 -2.34
CA GLY A 734 -21.15 -18.79 -2.60
C GLY A 734 -21.68 -17.78 -1.57
N GLU A 735 -22.18 -18.23 -0.42
CA GLU A 735 -22.64 -17.37 0.68
C GLU A 735 -21.49 -17.05 1.65
N PHE A 736 -21.44 -15.80 2.09
CA PHE A 736 -20.50 -15.33 3.12
C PHE A 736 -21.20 -15.28 4.47
N HIS A 737 -20.63 -15.93 5.48
CA HIS A 737 -21.14 -15.92 6.85
C HIS A 737 -20.18 -15.13 7.71
N ILE A 738 -20.63 -13.97 8.22
CA ILE A 738 -19.81 -13.07 9.02
C ILE A 738 -20.36 -13.03 10.45
N PRO A 739 -19.67 -13.64 11.43
CA PRO A 739 -20.08 -13.56 12.83
C PRO A 739 -19.79 -12.16 13.38
N PHE A 740 -20.74 -11.63 14.15
CA PHE A 740 -20.59 -10.39 14.89
C PHE A 740 -20.95 -10.61 16.38
N PRO A 741 -19.98 -11.10 17.18
CA PRO A 741 -20.20 -11.42 18.59
C PRO A 741 -20.79 -10.30 19.46
N PRO A 742 -20.48 -9.00 19.28
CA PRO A 742 -21.03 -7.95 20.13
C PRO A 742 -22.55 -7.84 20.17
N SER A 743 -23.26 -8.20 19.08
CA SER A 743 -24.73 -8.26 19.05
C SER A 743 -25.29 -9.68 19.08
N ASN A 744 -24.44 -10.71 19.23
CA ASN A 744 -24.80 -12.11 19.12
C ASN A 744 -25.45 -12.48 17.77
N GLU A 745 -24.96 -11.91 16.67
CA GLU A 745 -25.52 -12.10 15.32
C GLU A 745 -24.53 -12.72 14.33
N VAL A 746 -25.07 -13.36 13.30
CA VAL A 746 -24.34 -13.78 12.10
C VAL A 746 -25.05 -13.17 10.89
N TYR A 747 -24.29 -12.43 10.10
CA TYR A 747 -24.76 -11.83 8.85
C TYR A 747 -24.42 -12.75 7.69
N VAL A 748 -25.43 -13.14 6.93
CA VAL A 748 -25.28 -14.00 5.75
C VAL A 748 -25.47 -13.17 4.50
N PHE A 749 -24.48 -13.18 3.62
CA PHE A 749 -24.49 -12.46 2.34
C PHE A 749 -24.43 -13.45 1.17
N ASN A 750 -25.06 -13.11 0.05
CA ASN A 750 -24.91 -13.90 -1.17
C ASN A 750 -23.57 -13.64 -1.88
N ARG A 751 -23.34 -14.33 -3.00
CA ARG A 751 -22.15 -14.16 -3.88
C ARG A 751 -21.89 -12.74 -4.39
N TYR A 752 -22.85 -11.83 -4.27
CA TYR A 752 -22.72 -10.42 -4.69
C TYR A 752 -22.52 -9.47 -3.50
N GLY A 753 -22.44 -9.98 -2.26
CA GLY A 753 -22.30 -9.16 -1.06
C GLY A 753 -23.62 -8.56 -0.55
N GLN A 754 -24.77 -9.01 -1.05
CA GLN A 754 -26.09 -8.57 -0.59
C GLN A 754 -26.52 -9.39 0.63
N HIS A 755 -26.99 -8.72 1.69
CA HIS A 755 -27.41 -9.35 2.94
C HIS A 755 -28.73 -10.09 2.73
N ILE A 756 -28.75 -11.40 3.01
CA ILE A 756 -29.92 -12.29 2.82
C ILE A 756 -30.53 -12.74 4.15
N PHE A 757 -29.72 -12.96 5.18
CA PHE A 757 -30.19 -13.35 6.51
C PHE A 757 -29.37 -12.71 7.62
N THR A 758 -30.05 -12.31 8.68
CA THR A 758 -29.45 -12.12 10.01
C THR A 758 -29.88 -13.29 10.87
N LYS A 759 -28.92 -14.05 11.40
CA LYS A 759 -29.17 -15.19 12.28
C LYS A 759 -28.62 -14.89 13.67
N ASP A 760 -29.20 -15.50 14.69
CA ASP A 760 -28.65 -15.49 16.03
C ASP A 760 -27.42 -16.41 16.11
N LEU A 761 -26.31 -15.91 16.65
CA LEU A 761 -25.02 -16.62 16.69
C LEU A 761 -25.09 -17.89 17.55
N THR A 762 -25.86 -17.87 18.63
CA THR A 762 -25.98 -19.01 19.56
C THR A 762 -26.95 -20.09 19.11
N SER A 763 -28.10 -19.70 18.56
CA SER A 763 -29.20 -20.61 18.22
C SER A 763 -29.28 -20.95 16.73
N GLY A 764 -28.58 -20.20 15.87
CA GLY A 764 -28.64 -20.34 14.41
C GLY A 764 -29.98 -19.96 13.80
N LYS A 765 -30.97 -19.51 14.60
CA LYS A 765 -32.30 -19.14 14.13
C LYS A 765 -32.26 -17.82 13.37
N THR A 766 -33.02 -17.73 12.28
CA THR A 766 -33.16 -16.51 11.49
C THR A 766 -33.93 -15.45 12.29
N ARG A 767 -33.30 -14.30 12.49
CA ARG A 767 -33.89 -13.09 13.09
C ARG A 767 -34.54 -12.21 12.02
N TYR A 768 -33.85 -12.03 10.90
CA TYR A 768 -34.33 -11.27 9.75
C TYR A 768 -33.99 -12.00 8.45
N SER A 769 -34.88 -11.90 7.47
CA SER A 769 -34.64 -12.34 6.10
C SER A 769 -34.91 -11.21 5.11
N PHE A 770 -34.04 -11.09 4.11
CA PHE A 770 -34.04 -10.00 3.14
C PHE A 770 -34.25 -10.58 1.74
N LEU A 771 -35.26 -10.09 1.04
CA LEU A 771 -35.59 -10.47 -0.32
C LEU A 771 -35.31 -9.32 -1.28
N TYR A 772 -34.78 -9.66 -2.45
CA TYR A 772 -34.43 -8.72 -3.51
C TYR A 772 -35.27 -8.97 -4.75
N SER A 773 -35.48 -7.92 -5.54
CA SER A 773 -36.24 -7.97 -6.79
C SER A 773 -35.64 -8.91 -7.83
N LYS A 774 -34.31 -9.05 -7.84
CA LYS A 774 -33.55 -9.91 -8.78
C LYS A 774 -32.33 -10.51 -8.08
N ASN A 775 -31.98 -11.74 -8.44
CA ASN A 775 -30.76 -12.40 -7.97
C ASN A 775 -29.52 -11.98 -8.80
N THR A 776 -29.20 -10.69 -8.75
CA THR A 776 -28.04 -10.07 -9.44
C THR A 776 -27.45 -8.98 -8.55
N SER A 777 -26.23 -8.52 -8.83
CA SER A 777 -25.62 -7.38 -8.13
C SER A 777 -26.46 -6.10 -8.18
N PHE A 778 -27.36 -5.96 -9.16
CA PHE A 778 -28.28 -4.82 -9.29
C PHE A 778 -29.65 -5.04 -8.61
N GLY A 779 -29.83 -6.18 -7.94
CA GLY A 779 -31.02 -6.48 -7.17
C GLY A 779 -31.26 -5.42 -6.10
N LYS A 780 -32.50 -4.98 -5.95
CA LYS A 780 -32.91 -3.98 -4.95
C LYS A 780 -33.74 -4.64 -3.87
N LEU A 781 -33.57 -4.19 -2.61
CA LEU A 781 -34.34 -4.70 -1.49
C LEU A 781 -35.84 -4.51 -1.74
N SER A 782 -36.62 -5.59 -1.60
CA SER A 782 -38.06 -5.61 -1.81
C SER A 782 -38.83 -5.90 -0.52
N THR A 783 -38.36 -6.86 0.28
CA THR A 783 -39.08 -7.31 1.48
C THR A 783 -38.11 -7.68 2.59
N VAL A 784 -38.43 -7.27 3.82
CA VAL A 784 -37.77 -7.71 5.04
C VAL A 784 -38.79 -8.47 5.88
N THR A 785 -38.45 -9.67 6.33
CA THR A 785 -39.31 -10.47 7.21
C THR A 785 -38.60 -10.75 8.53
N ASP A 786 -39.26 -10.49 9.64
CA ASP A 786 -38.74 -10.80 10.98
C ASP A 786 -38.95 -12.29 11.35
N SER A 787 -38.47 -12.68 12.54
CA SER A 787 -38.62 -14.04 13.06
C SER A 787 -40.06 -14.42 13.44
N ALA A 788 -40.94 -13.44 13.65
CA ALA A 788 -42.37 -13.63 13.92
C ALA A 788 -43.21 -13.74 12.64
N GLY A 789 -42.61 -13.49 11.47
CA GLY A 789 -43.28 -13.50 10.17
C GLY A 789 -43.89 -12.15 9.76
N ASN A 790 -43.67 -11.08 10.52
CA ASN A 790 -44.05 -9.72 10.12
C ASN A 790 -43.19 -9.29 8.92
N LYS A 791 -43.83 -8.73 7.90
CA LYS A 791 -43.17 -8.34 6.65
C LYS A 791 -43.26 -6.84 6.45
N ILE A 792 -42.14 -6.24 6.11
CA ILE A 792 -42.05 -4.86 5.64
C ILE A 792 -41.68 -4.89 4.17
N GLN A 793 -42.55 -4.37 3.32
CA GLN A 793 -42.41 -4.33 1.87
C GLN A 793 -42.05 -2.93 1.40
N PHE A 794 -41.04 -2.85 0.53
CA PHE A 794 -40.58 -1.63 -0.13
C PHE A 794 -41.11 -1.64 -1.56
N LEU A 795 -42.28 -1.03 -1.77
CA LEU A 795 -42.93 -0.98 -3.07
C LEU A 795 -42.27 0.07 -3.95
N ARG A 796 -41.66 -0.37 -5.03
CA ARG A 796 -40.96 0.47 -6.00
C ARG A 796 -41.85 0.76 -7.21
N ASP A 797 -41.70 1.95 -7.77
CA ASP A 797 -42.37 2.35 -9.01
C ASP A 797 -41.70 1.73 -10.25
N TYR A 798 -42.17 2.09 -11.45
CA TYR A 798 -41.60 1.63 -12.72
C TYR A 798 -40.17 2.13 -12.97
N SER A 799 -39.72 3.18 -12.28
CA SER A 799 -38.35 3.69 -12.31
C SER A 799 -37.44 3.00 -11.27
N SER A 800 -37.95 2.00 -10.55
CA SER A 800 -37.29 1.30 -9.43
C SER A 800 -37.04 2.15 -8.19
N VAL A 801 -37.70 3.30 -8.06
CA VAL A 801 -37.62 4.19 -6.90
C VAL A 801 -38.69 3.79 -5.87
N VAL A 802 -38.36 3.83 -4.57
CA VAL A 802 -39.31 3.44 -3.51
C VAL A 802 -40.44 4.47 -3.41
N SER A 803 -41.67 4.00 -3.62
CA SER A 803 -42.89 4.82 -3.60
C SER A 803 -43.66 4.70 -2.28
N SER A 804 -43.69 3.51 -1.68
CA SER A 804 -44.30 3.31 -0.36
C SER A 804 -43.66 2.17 0.41
N ILE A 805 -43.67 2.29 1.74
CA ILE A 805 -43.28 1.24 2.69
C ILE A 805 -44.56 0.74 3.37
N GLU A 806 -44.83 -0.55 3.24
CA GLU A 806 -46.03 -1.20 3.78
C GLU A 806 -45.64 -2.31 4.77
N ASN A 807 -46.40 -2.43 5.85
CA ASN A 807 -46.19 -3.46 6.89
C ASN A 807 -47.41 -4.41 6.95
N THR A 808 -47.23 -5.61 7.50
CA THR A 808 -48.29 -6.61 7.73
C THR A 808 -49.40 -6.15 8.69
N GLN A 809 -49.20 -5.02 9.37
CA GLN A 809 -50.20 -4.36 10.23
C GLN A 809 -50.99 -3.25 9.51
N ASP A 810 -51.00 -3.24 8.18
CA ASP A 810 -51.66 -2.24 7.31
C ASP A 810 -51.19 -0.78 7.50
N HIS A 811 -50.04 -0.58 8.15
CA HIS A 811 -49.35 0.72 8.15
C HIS A 811 -48.72 0.97 6.79
N LYS A 812 -49.08 2.09 6.17
CA LYS A 812 -48.56 2.55 4.88
C LYS A 812 -47.93 3.93 5.01
N SER A 813 -46.62 3.99 4.76
CA SER A 813 -45.88 5.25 4.63
C SER A 813 -45.62 5.51 3.14
N GLU A 814 -46.07 6.65 2.65
CA GLU A 814 -45.83 7.12 1.28
C GLU A 814 -44.55 7.97 1.24
N LEU A 815 -43.69 7.70 0.26
CA LEU A 815 -42.40 8.36 0.09
C LEU A 815 -42.43 9.18 -1.21
N LYS A 816 -41.97 10.42 -1.13
CA LYS A 816 -41.68 11.24 -2.30
C LYS A 816 -40.18 11.40 -2.43
N ILE A 817 -39.62 10.79 -3.47
CA ILE A 817 -38.20 10.90 -3.81
C ILE A 817 -38.05 11.89 -4.98
N SER A 818 -37.06 12.77 -4.91
CA SER A 818 -36.76 13.76 -5.94
C SER A 818 -36.23 13.10 -7.22
N ALA A 819 -36.23 13.82 -8.35
CA ALA A 819 -35.62 13.35 -9.59
C ALA A 819 -34.10 13.09 -9.47
N VAL A 820 -33.45 13.71 -8.48
CA VAL A 820 -32.02 13.51 -8.18
C VAL A 820 -31.80 12.27 -7.30
N GLY A 821 -32.87 11.72 -6.72
CA GLY A 821 -32.82 10.51 -5.91
C GLY A 821 -32.69 10.75 -4.40
N PHE A 822 -33.21 11.87 -3.87
CA PHE A 822 -33.24 12.16 -2.43
C PHE A 822 -34.66 12.09 -1.86
N LEU A 823 -34.83 11.55 -0.65
CA LEU A 823 -36.13 11.47 0.02
C LEU A 823 -36.62 12.85 0.49
N GLU A 824 -37.56 13.48 -0.21
CA GLU A 824 -38.06 14.82 0.15
C GLU A 824 -39.16 14.79 1.20
N LYS A 825 -40.05 13.79 1.13
CA LYS A 825 -41.23 13.72 2.00
C LYS A 825 -41.54 12.28 2.39
N LEU A 826 -41.93 12.11 3.64
CA LEU A 826 -42.48 10.88 4.19
C LEU A 826 -43.82 11.21 4.87
N SER A 827 -44.90 10.62 4.37
CA SER A 827 -46.25 10.84 4.90
C SER A 827 -46.93 9.53 5.28
N GLU A 828 -47.57 9.51 6.44
CA GLU A 828 -48.39 8.40 6.91
C GLU A 828 -49.82 8.90 7.21
N ARG A 829 -50.83 8.06 6.97
CA ARG A 829 -52.21 8.39 7.30
C ARG A 829 -52.37 8.58 8.82
N GLY A 830 -52.76 9.78 9.24
CA GLY A 830 -53.02 10.10 10.65
C GLY A 830 -51.79 10.55 11.46
N ARG A 831 -50.62 10.72 10.83
CA ARG A 831 -49.44 11.35 11.45
C ARG A 831 -49.02 12.62 10.69
N ALA A 832 -48.24 13.45 11.37
CA ALA A 832 -47.64 14.63 10.75
C ALA A 832 -46.66 14.23 9.64
N GLU A 833 -46.72 14.95 8.52
CA GLU A 833 -45.78 14.79 7.41
C GLU A 833 -44.36 15.18 7.84
N ILE A 834 -43.37 14.37 7.46
CA ILE A 834 -41.95 14.69 7.62
C ILE A 834 -41.46 15.20 6.27
N ALA A 835 -41.04 16.46 6.23
CA ALA A 835 -40.40 17.06 5.06
C ALA A 835 -38.89 17.23 5.30
N LEU A 836 -38.12 16.90 4.27
CA LEU A 836 -36.66 16.89 4.24
C LEU A 836 -36.20 17.77 3.08
N ALA A 837 -35.25 18.66 3.34
CA ALA A 837 -34.63 19.50 2.31
C ALA A 837 -33.14 19.19 2.22
N TYR A 838 -32.60 19.27 1.01
CA TYR A 838 -31.21 18.98 0.69
C TYR A 838 -30.60 20.12 -0.10
N ASP A 839 -29.29 20.29 0.01
CA ASP A 839 -28.56 21.10 -0.95
C ASP A 839 -28.45 20.37 -2.30
N GLY A 840 -28.89 21.04 -3.37
CA GLY A 840 -29.01 20.43 -4.70
C GLY A 840 -27.68 20.05 -5.35
N SER A 841 -26.57 20.64 -4.90
CA SER A 841 -25.23 20.37 -5.46
C SER A 841 -24.47 19.27 -4.70
N THR A 842 -24.59 19.25 -3.36
CA THR A 842 -23.85 18.34 -2.48
C THR A 842 -24.65 17.12 -2.04
N GLY A 843 -25.98 17.19 -2.06
CA GLY A 843 -26.85 16.15 -1.52
C GLY A 843 -26.86 16.05 0.00
N LEU A 844 -26.34 17.08 0.70
CA LEU A 844 -26.36 17.14 2.17
C LEU A 844 -27.72 17.62 2.66
N LEU A 845 -28.26 16.96 3.69
CA LEU A 845 -29.51 17.34 4.35
C LEU A 845 -29.37 18.71 5.03
N THR A 846 -30.21 19.67 4.65
CA THR A 846 -30.21 21.04 5.18
C THR A 846 -31.24 21.25 6.27
N SER A 847 -32.40 20.59 6.19
CA SER A 847 -33.45 20.71 7.20
C SER A 847 -34.34 19.48 7.26
N ARG A 848 -34.82 19.17 8.46
CA ARG A 848 -35.88 18.19 8.75
C ARG A 848 -37.00 18.90 9.50
N SER A 849 -38.21 18.88 8.95
CA SER A 849 -39.40 19.43 9.60
C SER A 849 -40.45 18.33 9.80
N GLY A 850 -40.81 18.09 11.07
CA GLY A 850 -41.85 17.15 11.49
C GLY A 850 -41.98 17.18 13.01
N VAL A 851 -43.21 17.15 13.54
CA VAL A 851 -43.46 17.22 14.99
C VAL A 851 -43.19 15.85 15.61
N SER A 852 -41.94 15.60 16.01
CA SER A 852 -41.67 14.78 17.19
C SER A 852 -41.79 15.70 18.41
N GLU A 853 -42.44 15.26 19.49
CA GLU A 853 -42.54 15.98 20.76
C GLU A 853 -41.14 16.42 21.28
N LEU A 854 -40.67 17.57 20.81
CA LEU A 854 -39.52 18.30 21.31
C LEU A 854 -39.99 19.76 21.32
N LYS A 855 -40.01 20.34 22.53
CA LYS A 855 -40.47 21.71 22.77
C LYS A 855 -39.77 22.66 21.79
N ASP A 856 -40.48 23.68 21.32
CA ASP A 856 -40.10 24.66 20.28
C ASP A 856 -38.68 25.27 20.36
N ASN A 857 -37.95 25.11 21.47
CA ASN A 857 -36.56 25.53 21.61
C ASN A 857 -35.52 24.58 20.95
N ASP A 858 -35.83 23.29 20.74
CA ASP A 858 -34.86 22.31 20.22
C ASP A 858 -34.84 22.23 18.68
N ILE A 859 -35.94 22.62 18.02
CA ILE A 859 -36.05 22.65 16.54
C ILE A 859 -35.23 23.82 15.96
N GLN A 860 -35.18 24.96 16.68
CA GLN A 860 -34.22 26.02 16.37
C GLN A 860 -32.78 25.53 16.57
N GLN A 861 -32.47 24.75 17.62
CA GLN A 861 -31.11 24.23 17.82
C GLN A 861 -30.65 23.24 16.74
N CYS A 862 -31.48 22.31 16.26
CA CYS A 862 -31.06 21.39 15.18
C CYS A 862 -30.84 22.11 13.85
N THR A 863 -31.70 23.08 13.50
CA THR A 863 -31.52 23.92 12.31
C THR A 863 -30.26 24.79 12.45
N ILE A 864 -30.00 25.33 13.64
CA ILE A 864 -28.80 26.10 13.96
C ILE A 864 -27.54 25.23 13.95
N ILE A 865 -27.58 23.96 14.38
CA ILE A 865 -26.41 23.07 14.41
C ILE A 865 -26.05 22.58 13.00
N ILE A 866 -27.04 22.16 12.19
CA ILE A 866 -26.81 21.78 10.79
C ILE A 866 -26.31 22.99 9.99
N ILE A 867 -26.91 24.16 10.19
CA ILE A 867 -26.43 25.40 9.58
C ILE A 867 -25.05 25.76 10.12
N ILE A 868 -24.73 25.68 11.41
CA ILE A 868 -23.39 26.05 11.93
C ILE A 868 -22.30 25.10 11.41
N ILE A 869 -22.55 23.79 11.33
CA ILE A 869 -21.59 22.82 10.79
C ILE A 869 -21.43 23.03 9.28
N MET A 870 -22.53 23.26 8.55
CA MET A 870 -22.48 23.60 7.12
C MET A 870 -21.86 24.98 6.88
N TYR A 871 -22.09 25.98 7.72
CA TYR A 871 -21.53 27.32 7.62
C TYR A 871 -20.04 27.28 7.93
N TYR A 872 -19.57 26.47 8.89
CA TYR A 872 -18.14 26.21 9.03
C TYR A 872 -17.58 25.48 7.81
N TYR A 873 -18.23 24.43 7.28
CA TYR A 873 -17.72 23.69 6.11
C TYR A 873 -17.71 24.53 4.82
N ILE A 874 -18.71 25.40 4.62
CA ILE A 874 -18.90 26.27 3.45
C ILE A 874 -18.06 27.54 3.58
N VAL A 875 -17.98 28.18 4.76
CA VAL A 875 -17.16 29.39 4.96
C VAL A 875 -15.67 29.06 4.96
N TYR A 876 -15.24 27.92 5.51
CA TYR A 876 -13.83 27.52 5.44
C TYR A 876 -13.38 27.18 4.01
N ASN A 877 -14.27 26.63 3.16
CA ASN A 877 -13.97 26.35 1.75
C ASN A 877 -14.20 27.55 0.82
N SER A 878 -15.18 28.41 1.07
CA SER A 878 -15.47 29.58 0.21
C SER A 878 -14.47 30.71 0.41
N ILE A 879 -13.86 30.86 1.60
CA ILE A 879 -12.79 31.86 1.81
C ILE A 879 -11.53 31.51 1.00
N TYR A 880 -11.33 30.25 0.61
CA TYR A 880 -10.14 29.81 -0.16
C TYR A 880 -10.34 29.69 -1.67
N ASN A 881 -11.56 29.76 -2.21
CA ASN A 881 -11.79 29.86 -3.66
C ASN A 881 -11.79 31.31 -4.16
N CYS A 882 -11.65 32.29 -3.26
CA CYS A 882 -11.52 33.72 -3.56
C CYS A 882 -10.14 34.31 -3.20
N MET A 883 -9.16 33.48 -2.84
CA MET A 883 -7.72 33.79 -2.76
C MET A 883 -6.95 32.76 -3.58
#